data_AF-A0A955EEF2-F1
#
_entry.id   AF-A0A955EEF2-F1
#
_cell.length_a   1.000
_cell.length_b   1.000
_cell.length_c   1.000
_cell.angle_alpha   90.00
_cell.angle_beta   90.00
_cell.angle_gamma   90.00
#
_symmetry.space_group_name_H-M   'P 1'
#
loop_
_entity.id
_entity.type
_entity.pdbx_description
1 polymer ?
#
loop_
_entity_poly.entity_id
_entity_poly.type
_entity_poly.pdbx_seq_one_letter_code
_entity_poly.pdbx_strand_id
1 'polypeptide(L)'
;MMSTAVSRHALIATVALLLTLAPAAHAQRVTTPEVRRGDVVALGREVPYDQLLSQQAADHMARAINRRLREMADPGRVDYALVAAAYAVVAGIEPLDEELARRELEAWTLADDAPGIDRALNRLVQLAPDDTVAQLRLINRRIRRLQDADARLDGYALLLGPRGETLDPSIRSRLALDAALLLRETGDEVGFLNHLNLALALDVSNKDAAVLFASWVSDHTDDPRERLEVLLNITLADPLDREAWLNAAFELMENGAFRGAARMLDIAATLTLAEGQVLDVATLFDVLLTTWNSEGNAACIAKIDDLISTERRRDEARRAAIIAEGLDPGPERDIRLPPNIELLNLAVHLLEKDEARVAATVERVQSYYGDRLEAIGDPTAWPEGFTEADAEKARAESVLELTWILVLAGRPSEEIDPLLADLAALSEKGLVDTGAIERTRGWLAGRHGNIEEARVRLSPLVRTDSSARLALAMSEEMAGNTDAATRHYARLALDQPNSIVGSFSRHKVEQIIGKPVTAGPHAAALDDYAVNFAPWVERFLEDPHAFMAVKVEQVRPNTDLLGRSELRFVLRNVSRRTLAVGVAAPIKSRFLLAPQLKIGGYDYMGLDRPEILRIDRRLRLSPGEELDLTMWSTRGALGFALETTPDLNASLRWRVVQGFEFNQDGGYDPGP
;
A
#
# COMPACT_ATOMS: atom_id res chain seq x y z
N MET A 1 -35.34 50.63 -10.00
CA MET A 1 -34.92 51.54 -11.10
C MET A 1 -33.57 52.14 -10.72
N MET A 2 -32.64 52.23 -11.68
CA MET A 2 -31.20 52.59 -11.60
C MET A 2 -30.30 51.46 -11.05
N SER A 3 -29.75 50.58 -11.88
CA SER A 3 -28.61 50.72 -12.82
C SER A 3 -27.24 50.48 -12.16
N THR A 4 -26.86 49.20 -12.04
CA THR A 4 -25.49 48.76 -11.77
C THR A 4 -24.89 48.12 -13.03
N ALA A 5 -24.60 48.98 -14.00
CA ALA A 5 -23.71 48.68 -15.12
C ALA A 5 -22.32 49.24 -14.81
N VAL A 6 -21.53 48.51 -14.02
CA VAL A 6 -20.09 48.73 -13.82
C VAL A 6 -19.45 47.36 -14.09
N SER A 7 -19.24 47.00 -15.36
CA SER A 7 -18.13 47.35 -16.26
C SER A 7 -17.14 46.18 -16.35
N ARG A 8 -17.40 45.29 -17.32
CA ARG A 8 -16.44 44.32 -17.86
C ARG A 8 -15.12 44.95 -18.31
N HIS A 9 -15.06 46.28 -18.48
CA HIS A 9 -13.85 47.00 -18.88
C HIS A 9 -12.86 47.19 -17.73
N ALA A 10 -13.30 47.19 -16.47
CA ALA A 10 -12.39 47.29 -15.33
C ALA A 10 -11.54 46.02 -15.16
N LEU A 11 -12.12 44.84 -15.42
CA LEU A 11 -11.42 43.56 -15.36
C LEU A 11 -10.41 43.39 -16.52
N ILE A 12 -10.74 43.89 -17.71
CA ILE A 12 -9.85 43.87 -18.89
C ILE A 12 -8.66 44.83 -18.68
N ALA A 13 -8.87 45.98 -18.04
CA ALA A 13 -7.81 46.94 -17.74
C ALA A 13 -6.80 46.43 -16.70
N THR A 14 -7.24 45.65 -15.71
CA THR A 14 -6.34 45.06 -14.70
C THR A 14 -5.47 43.94 -15.29
N VAL A 15 -5.99 43.15 -16.25
CA VAL A 15 -5.21 42.13 -16.96
C VAL A 15 -4.19 42.77 -17.92
N ALA A 16 -4.53 43.88 -18.57
CA ALA A 16 -3.60 44.62 -19.42
C ALA A 16 -2.43 45.26 -18.63
N LEU A 17 -2.67 45.70 -17.39
CA LEU A 17 -1.64 46.31 -16.55
C LEU A 17 -0.63 45.29 -15.99
N LEU A 18 -1.04 44.02 -15.83
CA LEU A 18 -0.18 42.92 -15.40
C LEU A 18 0.76 42.40 -16.54
N LEU A 19 0.47 42.72 -17.80
CA LEU A 19 1.26 42.30 -18.97
C LEU A 19 2.41 43.28 -19.33
N THR A 20 2.49 44.47 -18.71
CA THR A 20 3.42 45.54 -19.13
C THR A 20 4.71 45.69 -18.31
N LEU A 21 5.05 44.77 -17.40
CA LEU A 21 6.30 44.84 -16.63
C LEU A 21 7.33 43.81 -17.13
N ALA A 22 8.01 44.15 -18.24
CA ALA A 22 9.23 43.47 -18.70
C ALA A 22 10.43 44.45 -18.63
N PRO A 23 11.63 44.02 -18.21
CA PRO A 23 12.81 44.87 -18.20
C PRO A 23 13.34 45.06 -19.63
N ALA A 24 13.78 46.29 -19.94
CA ALA A 24 14.35 46.65 -21.23
C ALA A 24 15.68 45.91 -21.48
N ALA A 25 15.66 44.92 -22.39
CA ALA A 25 16.86 44.27 -22.91
C ALA A 25 17.46 45.10 -24.07
N HIS A 26 18.79 45.22 -24.05
CA HIS A 26 19.60 45.92 -25.05
C HIS A 26 19.35 45.38 -26.47
N ALA A 27 18.95 46.26 -27.39
CA ALA A 27 18.81 45.95 -28.80
C ALA A 27 20.18 45.88 -29.49
N GLN A 28 20.67 44.67 -29.77
CA GLN A 28 21.68 44.45 -30.80
C GLN A 28 20.98 44.29 -32.16
N ARG A 29 21.42 45.08 -33.15
CA ARG A 29 20.94 44.97 -34.54
C ARG A 29 21.38 43.65 -35.14
N VAL A 30 20.45 42.69 -35.23
CA VAL A 30 20.59 41.50 -36.06
C VAL A 30 20.10 41.85 -37.48
N THR A 31 20.96 41.66 -38.47
CA THR A 31 20.61 41.75 -39.90
C THR A 31 19.71 40.57 -40.27
N THR A 32 18.49 40.87 -40.72
CA THR A 32 17.48 39.89 -41.14
C THR A 32 17.94 39.22 -42.44
N PRO A 33 18.00 37.87 -42.53
CA PRO A 33 18.12 37.20 -43.81
C PRO A 33 16.76 37.22 -44.53
N GLU A 34 16.81 37.47 -45.84
CA GLU A 34 15.66 37.46 -46.73
C GLU A 34 15.08 36.03 -46.83
N VAL A 35 13.96 35.77 -46.16
CA VAL A 35 13.25 34.49 -46.26
C VAL A 35 12.51 34.44 -47.59
N ARG A 36 12.94 33.56 -48.48
CA ARG A 36 12.23 33.26 -49.74
C ARG A 36 10.87 32.65 -49.43
N ARG A 37 9.82 33.28 -49.98
CA ARG A 37 8.39 32.94 -49.89
C ARG A 37 7.98 31.61 -50.57
N GLY A 38 8.90 30.64 -50.67
CA GLY A 38 8.79 29.54 -51.63
C GLY A 38 8.50 28.15 -51.07
N ASP A 39 8.65 27.91 -49.76
CA ASP A 39 8.59 26.55 -49.21
C ASP A 39 7.62 26.50 -48.01
N VAL A 40 6.31 26.60 -48.28
CA VAL A 40 5.29 26.06 -47.37
C VAL A 40 4.67 24.86 -48.08
N VAL A 41 5.21 23.69 -47.73
CA VAL A 41 4.72 22.39 -48.16
C VAL A 41 3.30 22.17 -47.64
N ALA A 42 2.47 21.65 -48.52
CA ALA A 42 1.07 21.31 -48.31
C ALA A 42 0.84 20.42 -47.08
N LEU A 43 0.01 20.89 -46.15
CA LEU A 43 -0.72 20.06 -45.18
C LEU A 43 -2.16 20.57 -45.06
N GLY A 44 -3.09 19.62 -45.12
CA GLY A 44 -4.51 19.85 -45.38
C GLY A 44 -5.29 20.59 -44.27
N ARG A 45 -6.37 21.23 -44.74
CA ARG A 45 -7.33 22.12 -44.06
C ARG A 45 -6.71 23.43 -43.56
N GLU A 46 -6.97 24.51 -44.31
CA GLU A 46 -6.80 25.88 -43.81
C GLU A 46 -7.67 26.07 -42.57
N VAL A 47 -7.04 26.04 -41.39
CA VAL A 47 -7.67 26.52 -40.16
C VAL A 47 -7.82 28.03 -40.32
N PRO A 48 -9.02 28.61 -40.13
CA PRO A 48 -9.21 30.06 -40.23
C PRO A 48 -8.21 30.82 -39.34
N TYR A 49 -7.60 31.88 -39.88
CA TYR A 49 -6.58 32.67 -39.17
C TYR A 49 -7.04 33.13 -37.78
N ASP A 50 -8.31 33.51 -37.64
CA ASP A 50 -8.91 33.92 -36.36
C ASP A 50 -8.96 32.78 -35.32
N GLN A 51 -9.15 31.54 -35.78
CA GLN A 51 -9.13 30.36 -34.91
C GLN A 51 -7.70 30.05 -34.44
N LEU A 52 -6.71 30.18 -35.34
CA LEU A 52 -5.31 30.01 -34.98
C LEU A 52 -4.85 31.07 -33.96
N LEU A 53 -5.24 32.33 -34.16
CA LEU A 53 -4.94 33.41 -33.22
C LEU A 53 -5.61 33.21 -31.87
N SER A 54 -6.86 32.77 -31.85
CA SER A 54 -7.61 32.47 -30.61
C SER A 54 -6.92 31.36 -29.82
N GLN A 55 -6.51 30.29 -30.51
CA GLN A 55 -5.79 29.18 -29.90
C GLN A 55 -4.45 29.61 -29.32
N GLN A 56 -3.65 30.37 -30.08
CA GLN A 56 -2.36 30.88 -29.60
C GLN A 56 -2.53 31.84 -28.41
N ALA A 57 -3.52 32.72 -28.45
CA ALA A 57 -3.82 33.63 -27.34
C ALA A 57 -4.21 32.84 -26.08
N ALA A 58 -5.09 31.84 -26.22
CA ALA A 58 -5.49 30.97 -25.12
C ALA A 58 -4.28 30.21 -24.53
N ASP A 59 -3.39 29.71 -25.38
CA ASP A 59 -2.20 28.98 -24.97
C ASP A 59 -1.22 29.85 -24.18
N HIS A 60 -0.91 31.05 -24.69
CA HIS A 60 -0.06 32.00 -23.98
C HIS A 60 -0.65 32.39 -22.62
N MET A 61 -1.96 32.63 -22.56
CA MET A 61 -2.62 32.95 -21.30
C MET A 61 -2.56 31.78 -20.32
N ALA A 62 -2.82 30.54 -20.76
CA ALA A 62 -2.73 29.35 -19.92
C ALA A 62 -1.31 29.12 -19.37
N ARG A 63 -0.27 29.30 -20.20
CA ARG A 63 1.14 29.24 -19.77
C ARG A 63 1.45 30.32 -18.73
N ALA A 64 1.01 31.55 -18.95
CA ALA A 64 1.21 32.66 -18.01
C ALA A 64 0.52 32.41 -16.65
N ILE A 65 -0.71 31.87 -16.67
CA ILE A 65 -1.43 31.47 -15.46
C ILE A 65 -0.65 30.40 -14.68
N ASN A 66 -0.21 29.33 -15.35
CA ASN A 66 0.56 28.26 -14.71
C ASN A 66 1.89 28.76 -14.14
N ARG A 67 2.60 29.61 -14.89
CA ARG A 67 3.85 30.21 -14.42
C ARG A 67 3.61 31.01 -13.16
N ARG A 68 2.59 31.87 -13.15
CA ARG A 68 2.27 32.71 -11.99
C ARG A 68 1.94 31.88 -10.76
N LEU A 69 1.16 30.80 -10.92
CA LEU A 69 0.84 29.88 -9.84
C LEU A 69 2.10 29.21 -9.27
N ARG A 70 3.08 28.85 -10.10
CA ARG A 70 4.34 28.22 -9.67
C ARG A 70 5.33 29.16 -8.99
N GLU A 71 5.25 30.45 -9.28
CA GLU A 71 6.04 31.48 -8.62
C GLU A 71 5.54 31.77 -7.20
N MET A 72 4.33 31.32 -6.85
CA MET A 72 3.80 31.42 -5.48
C MET A 72 4.39 30.30 -4.62
N ALA A 73 4.96 30.67 -3.47
CA ALA A 73 5.56 29.70 -2.56
C ALA A 73 4.50 28.81 -1.86
N ASP A 74 3.35 29.40 -1.51
CA ASP A 74 2.24 28.72 -0.85
C ASP A 74 0.89 29.33 -1.30
N PRO A 75 0.37 28.94 -2.48
CA PRO A 75 -0.87 29.49 -3.02
C PRO A 75 -2.08 29.11 -2.14
N GLY A 76 -2.84 30.11 -1.70
CA GLY A 76 -4.05 29.92 -0.90
C GLY A 76 -5.32 29.78 -1.73
N ARG A 77 -6.47 29.62 -1.05
CA ARG A 77 -7.80 29.47 -1.70
C ARG A 77 -8.13 30.62 -2.65
N VAL A 78 -7.79 31.86 -2.26
CA VAL A 78 -8.05 33.06 -3.09
C VAL A 78 -7.20 33.06 -4.36
N ASP A 79 -5.94 32.64 -4.27
CA ASP A 79 -5.05 32.53 -5.44
C ASP A 79 -5.59 31.51 -6.43
N TYR A 80 -6.04 30.34 -5.95
CA TYR A 80 -6.69 29.33 -6.79
C TYR A 80 -8.01 29.82 -7.40
N ALA A 81 -8.81 30.61 -6.67
CA ALA A 81 -10.03 31.20 -7.23
C ALA A 81 -9.72 32.18 -8.38
N LEU A 82 -8.66 32.97 -8.25
CA LEU A 82 -8.19 33.88 -9.31
C LEU A 82 -7.67 33.09 -10.52
N VAL A 83 -6.88 32.06 -10.29
CA VAL A 83 -6.39 31.15 -11.33
C VAL A 83 -7.56 30.47 -12.05
N ALA A 84 -8.56 30.00 -11.32
CA ALA A 84 -9.74 29.36 -11.90
C ALA A 84 -10.59 30.33 -12.72
N ALA A 85 -10.79 31.56 -12.23
CA ALA A 85 -11.47 32.61 -12.99
C ALA A 85 -10.69 32.98 -14.26
N ALA A 86 -9.36 33.02 -14.20
CA ALA A 86 -8.52 33.25 -15.37
C ALA A 86 -8.65 32.11 -16.39
N TYR A 87 -8.60 30.85 -15.94
CA TYR A 87 -8.86 29.70 -16.80
C TYR A 87 -10.25 29.71 -17.42
N ALA A 88 -11.29 30.14 -16.69
CA ALA A 88 -12.64 30.27 -17.24
C ALA A 88 -12.70 31.30 -18.40
N VAL A 89 -11.92 32.40 -18.33
CA VAL A 89 -11.78 33.37 -19.43
C VAL A 89 -11.07 32.72 -20.62
N VAL A 90 -9.94 32.05 -20.39
CA VAL A 90 -9.17 31.36 -21.44
C VAL A 90 -10.02 30.29 -22.12
N ALA A 91 -10.73 29.50 -21.33
CA ALA A 91 -11.64 28.49 -21.81
C ALA A 91 -12.88 29.10 -22.48
N GLY A 92 -13.17 30.39 -22.31
CA GLY A 92 -14.17 31.11 -23.12
C GLY A 92 -13.68 31.46 -24.53
N ILE A 93 -12.36 31.57 -24.71
CA ILE A 93 -11.71 31.78 -26.02
C ILE A 93 -11.67 30.45 -26.78
N GLU A 94 -11.29 29.36 -26.10
CA GLU A 94 -11.26 28.00 -26.63
C GLU A 94 -12.30 27.11 -25.92
N PRO A 95 -13.60 27.20 -26.31
CA PRO A 95 -14.69 26.54 -25.60
C PRO A 95 -14.63 25.01 -25.62
N LEU A 96 -14.00 24.44 -26.66
CA LEU A 96 -13.96 22.99 -26.90
C LEU A 96 -12.70 22.32 -26.33
N ASP A 97 -11.82 23.07 -25.68
CA ASP A 97 -10.61 22.51 -25.10
C ASP A 97 -10.88 21.84 -23.74
N GLU A 98 -10.83 20.51 -23.76
CA GLU A 98 -11.03 19.68 -22.57
C GLU A 98 -9.96 19.90 -21.49
N GLU A 99 -8.69 20.08 -21.87
CA GLU A 99 -7.60 20.23 -20.91
C GLU A 99 -7.72 21.57 -20.17
N LEU A 100 -8.11 22.64 -20.87
CA LEU A 100 -8.41 23.93 -20.22
C LEU A 100 -9.58 23.82 -19.25
N ALA A 101 -10.66 23.11 -19.61
CA ALA A 101 -11.80 22.87 -18.72
C ALA A 101 -11.38 22.07 -17.46
N ARG A 102 -10.43 21.15 -17.58
CA ARG A 102 -9.89 20.40 -16.44
C ARG A 102 -9.04 21.25 -15.51
N ARG A 103 -8.22 22.14 -16.06
CA ARG A 103 -7.44 23.10 -15.26
C ARG A 103 -8.35 24.07 -14.51
N GLU A 104 -9.39 24.55 -15.18
CA GLU A 104 -10.44 25.35 -14.55
C GLU A 104 -11.05 24.59 -13.35
N LEU A 105 -11.46 23.33 -13.56
CA LEU A 105 -12.04 22.49 -12.51
C LEU A 105 -11.07 22.23 -11.34
N GLU A 106 -9.81 21.91 -11.64
CA GLU A 106 -8.77 21.68 -10.62
C GLU A 106 -8.56 22.93 -9.76
N ALA A 107 -8.44 24.10 -10.40
CA ALA A 107 -8.28 25.36 -9.70
C ALA A 107 -9.51 25.71 -8.85
N TRP A 108 -10.74 25.52 -9.36
CA TRP A 108 -11.95 25.70 -8.53
C TRP A 108 -12.04 24.73 -7.36
N THR A 109 -11.55 23.49 -7.54
CA THR A 109 -11.52 22.49 -6.47
C THR A 109 -10.55 22.90 -5.35
N LEU A 110 -9.35 23.38 -5.71
CA LEU A 110 -8.36 23.88 -4.75
C LEU A 110 -8.79 25.20 -4.10
N ALA A 111 -9.62 26.00 -4.78
CA ALA A 111 -10.25 27.19 -4.23
C ALA A 111 -11.41 26.90 -3.27
N ASP A 112 -11.93 25.66 -3.25
CA ASP A 112 -13.12 25.26 -2.50
C ASP A 112 -14.39 26.06 -2.87
N ASP A 113 -14.51 26.49 -4.15
CA ASP A 113 -15.66 27.26 -4.64
C ASP A 113 -16.73 26.35 -5.26
N ALA A 114 -17.74 25.99 -4.48
CA ALA A 114 -18.78 25.06 -4.95
C ALA A 114 -19.46 25.49 -6.26
N PRO A 115 -19.91 26.75 -6.46
CA PRO A 115 -20.53 27.17 -7.72
C PRO A 115 -19.61 27.05 -8.93
N GLY A 116 -18.33 27.41 -8.78
CA GLY A 116 -17.29 27.28 -9.81
C GLY A 116 -17.03 25.83 -10.18
N ILE A 117 -16.88 24.95 -9.18
CA ILE A 117 -16.74 23.50 -9.38
C ILE A 117 -17.91 22.97 -10.21
N ASP A 118 -19.15 23.32 -9.85
CA ASP A 118 -20.32 22.79 -10.55
C ASP A 118 -20.43 23.29 -11.99
N ARG A 119 -20.07 24.56 -12.28
CA ARG A 119 -20.02 25.06 -13.66
C ARG A 119 -18.96 24.35 -14.48
N ALA A 120 -17.72 24.29 -13.98
CA ALA A 120 -16.60 23.66 -14.67
C ALA A 120 -16.83 22.16 -14.90
N LEU A 121 -17.40 21.47 -13.91
CA LEU A 121 -17.69 20.04 -14.00
C LEU A 121 -18.82 19.72 -14.99
N ASN A 122 -19.90 20.51 -15.01
CA ASN A 122 -20.95 20.35 -16.04
C ASN A 122 -20.38 20.53 -17.44
N ARG A 123 -19.55 21.56 -17.63
CA ARG A 123 -18.87 21.80 -18.91
C ARG A 123 -17.96 20.63 -19.29
N LEU A 124 -17.16 20.14 -18.34
CA LEU A 124 -16.26 19.02 -18.60
C LEU A 124 -16.99 17.76 -19.02
N VAL A 125 -18.11 17.41 -18.36
CA VAL A 125 -18.94 16.26 -18.73
C VAL A 125 -19.59 16.44 -20.10
N GLN A 126 -19.91 17.67 -20.52
CA GLN A 126 -20.40 17.94 -21.88
C GLN A 126 -19.31 17.77 -22.95
N LEU A 127 -18.06 18.16 -22.63
CA LEU A 127 -16.93 18.02 -23.54
C LEU A 127 -16.42 16.57 -23.62
N ALA A 128 -16.43 15.87 -22.50
CA ALA A 128 -15.94 14.50 -22.34
C ALA A 128 -17.03 13.61 -21.70
N PRO A 129 -18.07 13.20 -22.45
CA PRO A 129 -19.18 12.41 -21.93
C PRO A 129 -18.78 10.98 -21.52
N ASP A 130 -17.60 10.50 -21.91
CA ASP A 130 -17.07 9.19 -21.50
C ASP A 130 -16.17 9.26 -20.26
N ASP A 131 -15.95 10.46 -19.71
CA ASP A 131 -15.20 10.66 -18.47
C ASP A 131 -16.06 10.26 -17.26
N THR A 132 -15.93 8.99 -16.90
CA THR A 132 -16.65 8.40 -15.76
C THR A 132 -16.30 9.05 -14.43
N VAL A 133 -15.09 9.59 -14.28
CA VAL A 133 -14.65 10.25 -13.03
C VAL A 133 -15.35 11.60 -12.89
N ALA A 134 -15.39 12.40 -13.95
CA ALA A 134 -16.12 13.67 -13.96
C ALA A 134 -17.63 13.47 -13.78
N GLN A 135 -18.21 12.47 -14.45
CA GLN A 135 -19.62 12.11 -14.28
C GLN A 135 -19.96 11.71 -12.85
N LEU A 136 -19.18 10.81 -12.23
CA LEU A 136 -19.41 10.37 -10.85
C LEU A 136 -19.31 11.56 -9.88
N ARG A 137 -18.29 12.41 -10.04
CA ARG A 137 -18.16 13.63 -9.21
C ARG A 137 -19.39 14.54 -9.36
N LEU A 138 -19.90 14.71 -10.57
CA LEU A 138 -21.06 15.57 -10.84
C LEU A 138 -22.32 15.02 -10.19
N ILE A 139 -22.55 13.71 -10.34
CA ILE A 139 -23.68 13.00 -9.75
C ILE A 139 -23.62 13.11 -8.22
N ASN A 140 -22.48 12.76 -7.62
CA ASN A 140 -22.32 12.77 -6.16
C ASN A 140 -22.50 14.17 -5.58
N ARG A 141 -22.02 15.22 -6.25
CA ARG A 141 -22.27 16.60 -5.82
C ARG A 141 -23.76 16.97 -5.89
N ARG A 142 -24.48 16.55 -6.93
CA ARG A 142 -25.92 16.81 -7.05
C ARG A 142 -26.72 16.09 -5.97
N ILE A 143 -26.40 14.82 -5.69
CA ILE A 143 -27.07 14.05 -4.64
C ILE A 143 -26.77 14.63 -3.26
N ARG A 144 -25.51 14.97 -2.95
CA ARG A 144 -25.12 15.56 -1.65
C ARG A 144 -25.76 16.93 -1.35
N ARG A 145 -26.33 17.62 -2.33
CA ARG A 145 -27.09 18.86 -2.10
C ARG A 145 -28.48 18.59 -1.53
N LEU A 146 -29.01 17.38 -1.71
CA LEU A 146 -30.25 16.95 -1.07
C LEU A 146 -29.99 16.83 0.43
N GLN A 147 -30.79 17.53 1.23
CA GLN A 147 -30.56 17.68 2.67
C GLN A 147 -30.94 16.43 3.47
N ASP A 148 -31.83 15.61 2.92
CA ASP A 148 -32.48 14.51 3.60
C ASP A 148 -31.93 13.16 3.11
N ALA A 149 -31.80 12.18 4.02
CA ALA A 149 -31.29 10.85 3.71
C ALA A 149 -32.20 10.09 2.73
N ASP A 150 -33.52 10.15 2.93
CA ASP A 150 -34.51 9.54 2.03
C ASP A 150 -34.44 10.19 0.65
N ALA A 151 -34.34 11.53 0.59
CA ALA A 151 -34.19 12.23 -0.68
C ALA A 151 -32.91 11.82 -1.43
N ARG A 152 -31.81 11.59 -0.70
CA ARG A 152 -30.56 11.07 -1.28
C ARG A 152 -30.72 9.63 -1.76
N LEU A 153 -31.37 8.76 -0.98
CA LEU A 153 -31.68 7.38 -1.36
C LEU A 153 -32.57 7.30 -2.59
N ASP A 154 -33.60 8.16 -2.70
CA ASP A 154 -34.43 8.29 -3.90
C ASP A 154 -33.58 8.72 -5.12
N GLY A 155 -32.63 9.64 -4.90
CA GLY A 155 -31.67 10.07 -5.90
C GLY A 155 -30.78 8.91 -6.40
N TYR A 156 -30.28 8.08 -5.49
CA TYR A 156 -29.54 6.87 -5.84
C TYR A 156 -30.42 5.84 -6.55
N ALA A 157 -31.60 5.54 -6.02
CA ALA A 157 -32.55 4.57 -6.60
C ALA A 157 -32.93 4.93 -8.05
N LEU A 158 -33.10 6.22 -8.34
CA LEU A 158 -33.37 6.71 -9.69
C LEU A 158 -32.23 6.36 -10.68
N LEU A 159 -30.98 6.49 -10.23
CA LEU A 159 -29.77 6.24 -11.04
C LEU A 159 -29.31 4.78 -11.01
N LEU A 160 -29.75 3.99 -10.04
CA LEU A 160 -29.49 2.55 -10.00
C LEU A 160 -30.56 1.76 -10.76
N GLY A 161 -31.76 2.32 -10.92
CA GLY A 161 -32.84 1.77 -11.73
C GLY A 161 -32.71 2.03 -13.23
N PRO A 162 -33.81 1.90 -14.01
CA PRO A 162 -33.79 1.94 -15.47
C PRO A 162 -33.18 3.21 -16.08
N ARG A 163 -33.31 4.37 -15.42
CA ARG A 163 -32.79 5.65 -15.95
C ARG A 163 -31.26 5.70 -15.96
N GLY A 164 -30.60 4.93 -15.10
CA GLY A 164 -29.15 4.88 -15.05
C GLY A 164 -28.55 3.67 -15.77
N GLU A 165 -29.32 2.86 -16.48
CA GLU A 165 -28.78 1.75 -17.29
C GLU A 165 -27.79 2.22 -18.36
N THR A 166 -27.89 3.49 -18.79
CA THR A 166 -26.95 4.11 -19.72
C THR A 166 -25.64 4.57 -19.06
N LEU A 167 -25.59 4.62 -17.73
CA LEU A 167 -24.35 4.95 -17.01
C LEU A 167 -23.40 3.76 -17.03
N ASP A 168 -22.11 4.06 -17.08
CA ASP A 168 -21.07 3.02 -16.99
C ASP A 168 -21.25 2.20 -15.70
N PRO A 169 -21.14 0.85 -15.75
CA PRO A 169 -21.28 0.00 -14.57
C PRO A 169 -20.37 0.41 -13.41
N SER A 170 -19.21 0.97 -13.71
CA SER A 170 -18.30 1.50 -12.68
C SER A 170 -18.93 2.64 -11.88
N ILE A 171 -19.60 3.59 -12.53
CA ILE A 171 -20.30 4.70 -11.87
C ILE A 171 -21.42 4.13 -11.00
N ARG A 172 -22.26 3.25 -11.57
CA ARG A 172 -23.39 2.64 -10.85
C ARG A 172 -22.92 1.87 -9.62
N SER A 173 -21.80 1.15 -9.72
CA SER A 173 -21.19 0.44 -8.59
C SER A 173 -20.84 1.38 -7.43
N ARG A 174 -20.22 2.54 -7.70
CA ARG A 174 -19.88 3.52 -6.64
C ARG A 174 -21.13 4.18 -6.06
N LEU A 175 -22.15 4.44 -6.88
CA LEU A 175 -23.43 4.96 -6.41
C LEU A 175 -24.17 3.95 -5.51
N ALA A 176 -24.11 2.66 -5.85
CA ALA A 176 -24.67 1.60 -5.02
C ALA A 176 -23.94 1.50 -3.67
N LEU A 177 -22.60 1.64 -3.66
CA LEU A 177 -21.83 1.69 -2.42
C LEU A 177 -22.21 2.92 -1.55
N ASP A 178 -22.32 4.10 -2.14
CA ASP A 178 -22.73 5.31 -1.43
C ASP A 178 -24.15 5.15 -0.82
N ALA A 179 -25.08 4.52 -1.55
CA ALA A 179 -26.42 4.20 -1.05
C ALA A 179 -26.37 3.17 0.10
N ALA A 180 -25.53 2.14 -0.03
CA ALA A 180 -25.33 1.15 1.03
C ALA A 180 -24.87 1.82 2.34
N LEU A 181 -23.84 2.68 2.28
CA LEU A 181 -23.35 3.40 3.45
C LEU A 181 -24.45 4.25 4.12
N LEU A 182 -25.28 4.93 3.33
CA LEU A 182 -26.40 5.72 3.86
C LEU A 182 -27.50 4.84 4.51
N LEU A 183 -27.77 3.65 3.95
CA LEU A 183 -28.69 2.67 4.54
C LEU A 183 -28.15 2.11 5.86
N ARG A 184 -26.83 1.89 5.95
CA ARG A 184 -26.17 1.51 7.21
C ARG A 184 -26.31 2.60 8.27
N GLU A 185 -26.10 3.86 7.91
CA GLU A 185 -26.25 5.01 8.82
C GLU A 185 -27.69 5.18 9.34
N THR A 186 -28.69 4.82 8.52
CA THR A 186 -30.12 4.89 8.88
C THR A 186 -30.64 3.63 9.58
N GLY A 187 -29.81 2.59 9.69
CA GLY A 187 -30.15 1.33 10.35
C GLY A 187 -30.92 0.32 9.48
N ASP A 188 -31.02 0.54 8.16
CA ASP A 188 -31.59 -0.43 7.22
C ASP A 188 -30.50 -1.42 6.75
N GLU A 189 -30.30 -2.46 7.56
CA GLU A 189 -29.28 -3.50 7.31
C GLU A 189 -29.56 -4.32 6.04
N VAL A 190 -30.84 -4.61 5.76
CA VAL A 190 -31.23 -5.37 4.55
C VAL A 190 -30.97 -4.52 3.31
N GLY A 191 -31.34 -3.25 3.35
CA GLY A 191 -31.04 -2.28 2.30
C GLY A 191 -29.54 -2.13 2.07
N PHE A 192 -28.75 -2.01 3.15
CA PHE A 192 -27.30 -1.95 3.11
C PHE A 192 -26.69 -3.14 2.33
N LEU A 193 -27.05 -4.37 2.71
CA LEU A 193 -26.48 -5.56 2.06
C LEU A 193 -26.91 -5.72 0.61
N ASN A 194 -28.18 -5.40 0.28
CA ASN A 194 -28.65 -5.44 -1.09
C ASN A 194 -27.85 -4.49 -2.00
N HIS A 195 -27.60 -3.27 -1.53
CA HIS A 195 -26.85 -2.28 -2.31
C HIS A 195 -25.35 -2.57 -2.35
N LEU A 196 -24.78 -3.13 -1.28
CA LEU A 196 -23.38 -3.55 -1.27
C LEU A 196 -23.13 -4.71 -2.24
N ASN A 197 -23.99 -5.72 -2.24
CA ASN A 197 -23.95 -6.81 -3.21
C ASN A 197 -24.13 -6.30 -4.65
N LEU A 198 -25.05 -5.34 -4.86
CA LEU A 198 -25.23 -4.70 -6.15
C LEU A 198 -23.95 -3.98 -6.61
N ALA A 199 -23.26 -3.26 -5.70
CA ALA A 199 -22.01 -2.58 -6.01
C ALA A 199 -20.94 -3.58 -6.52
N LEU A 200 -20.77 -4.70 -5.84
CA LEU A 200 -19.83 -5.76 -6.22
C LEU A 200 -20.21 -6.43 -7.54
N ALA A 201 -21.50 -6.71 -7.75
CA ALA A 201 -21.99 -7.33 -8.98
C ALA A 201 -21.82 -6.43 -10.20
N LEU A 202 -21.97 -5.11 -10.04
CA LEU A 202 -21.82 -4.14 -11.13
C LEU A 202 -20.36 -3.94 -11.55
N ASP A 203 -19.43 -3.94 -10.58
CA ASP A 203 -18.01 -3.78 -10.87
C ASP A 203 -17.10 -4.45 -9.84
N VAL A 204 -16.50 -5.56 -10.24
CA VAL A 204 -15.53 -6.33 -9.44
C VAL A 204 -14.25 -5.57 -9.12
N SER A 205 -13.95 -4.46 -9.82
CA SER A 205 -12.78 -3.62 -9.52
C SER A 205 -13.04 -2.56 -8.44
N ASN A 206 -14.24 -2.55 -7.84
CA ASN A 206 -14.57 -1.62 -6.75
C ASN A 206 -14.03 -2.13 -5.40
N LYS A 207 -12.75 -1.82 -5.14
CA LYS A 207 -12.04 -2.19 -3.91
C LYS A 207 -12.75 -1.74 -2.62
N ASP A 208 -13.27 -0.51 -2.59
CA ASP A 208 -13.93 0.02 -1.39
C ASP A 208 -15.17 -0.81 -1.02
N ALA A 209 -15.94 -1.28 -2.02
CA ALA A 209 -17.06 -2.19 -1.80
C ALA A 209 -16.59 -3.57 -1.34
N ALA A 210 -15.49 -4.10 -1.89
CA ALA A 210 -14.94 -5.39 -1.50
C ALA A 210 -14.44 -5.38 -0.05
N VAL A 211 -13.72 -4.33 0.36
CA VAL A 211 -13.25 -4.15 1.74
C VAL A 211 -14.41 -4.02 2.71
N LEU A 212 -15.44 -3.22 2.38
CA LEU A 212 -16.62 -3.07 3.23
C LEU A 212 -17.39 -4.39 3.37
N PHE A 213 -17.51 -5.16 2.29
CA PHE A 213 -18.15 -6.47 2.32
C PHE A 213 -17.35 -7.49 3.13
N ALA A 214 -16.03 -7.51 2.99
CA ALA A 214 -15.16 -8.37 3.79
C ALA A 214 -15.28 -8.05 5.28
N SER A 215 -15.28 -6.76 5.66
CA SER A 215 -15.50 -6.34 7.05
C SER A 215 -16.86 -6.80 7.57
N TRP A 216 -17.94 -6.68 6.77
CA TRP A 216 -19.25 -7.16 7.19
C TRP A 216 -19.26 -8.69 7.36
N VAL A 217 -18.71 -9.45 6.41
CA VAL A 217 -18.66 -10.92 6.51
C VAL A 217 -17.85 -11.36 7.72
N SER A 218 -16.68 -10.77 7.98
CA SER A 218 -15.87 -11.11 9.17
C SER A 218 -16.62 -10.94 10.49
N ASP A 219 -17.55 -9.98 10.58
CA ASP A 219 -18.37 -9.76 11.77
C ASP A 219 -19.58 -10.70 11.88
N HIS A 220 -19.98 -11.35 10.77
CA HIS A 220 -21.26 -12.09 10.66
C HIS A 220 -21.12 -13.57 10.30
N THR A 221 -19.91 -14.07 10.00
CA THR A 221 -19.66 -15.49 9.73
C THR A 221 -18.51 -16.06 10.54
N ASP A 222 -18.74 -17.23 11.11
CA ASP A 222 -17.69 -18.04 11.71
C ASP A 222 -17.02 -18.96 10.66
N ASP A 223 -17.53 -19.07 9.43
CA ASP A 223 -16.97 -19.93 8.38
C ASP A 223 -15.65 -19.35 7.83
N PRO A 224 -14.50 -20.02 8.08
CA PRO A 224 -13.20 -19.59 7.57
C PRO A 224 -13.15 -19.47 6.04
N ARG A 225 -13.90 -20.33 5.35
CA ARG A 225 -13.92 -20.32 3.89
C ARG A 225 -14.57 -19.05 3.37
N GLU A 226 -15.69 -18.65 3.94
CA GLU A 226 -16.38 -17.41 3.54
C GLU A 226 -15.49 -16.18 3.81
N ARG A 227 -14.81 -16.13 4.97
CA ARG A 227 -13.83 -15.07 5.29
C ARG A 227 -12.67 -15.05 4.30
N LEU A 228 -12.12 -16.20 3.94
CA LEU A 228 -11.07 -16.31 2.93
C LEU A 228 -11.57 -15.84 1.54
N GLU A 229 -12.76 -16.27 1.11
CA GLU A 229 -13.33 -15.91 -0.19
C GLU A 229 -13.50 -14.38 -0.33
N VAL A 230 -13.94 -13.67 0.73
CA VAL A 230 -14.07 -12.21 0.69
C VAL A 230 -12.72 -11.48 0.72
N LEU A 231 -11.72 -11.98 1.45
CA LEU A 231 -10.36 -11.43 1.42
C LEU A 231 -9.75 -11.56 0.03
N LEU A 232 -9.92 -12.72 -0.61
CA LEU A 232 -9.47 -12.95 -1.99
C LEU A 232 -10.27 -12.11 -3.01
N ASN A 233 -11.51 -11.72 -2.74
CA ASN A 233 -12.23 -10.78 -3.60
C ASN A 233 -11.61 -9.37 -3.57
N ILE A 234 -11.02 -8.95 -2.44
CA ILE A 234 -10.26 -7.69 -2.39
C ILE A 234 -9.06 -7.78 -3.32
N THR A 235 -8.34 -8.90 -3.32
CA THR A 235 -7.17 -9.08 -4.20
C THR A 235 -7.54 -9.19 -5.69
N LEU A 236 -8.77 -9.62 -6.02
CA LEU A 236 -9.28 -9.52 -7.39
C LEU A 236 -9.57 -8.08 -7.82
N ALA A 237 -10.03 -7.24 -6.89
CA ALA A 237 -10.26 -5.83 -7.15
C ALA A 237 -8.94 -5.04 -7.27
N ASP A 238 -7.97 -5.40 -6.42
CA ASP A 238 -6.63 -4.82 -6.38
C ASP A 238 -5.57 -5.88 -6.04
N PRO A 239 -4.92 -6.47 -7.05
CA PRO A 239 -3.87 -7.49 -6.85
C PRO A 239 -2.64 -6.97 -6.11
N LEU A 240 -2.47 -5.66 -6.02
CA LEU A 240 -1.37 -4.99 -5.32
C LEU A 240 -1.70 -4.70 -3.85
N ASP A 241 -2.88 -5.10 -3.36
CA ASP A 241 -3.22 -4.93 -1.94
C ASP A 241 -2.49 -5.96 -1.06
N ARG A 242 -1.35 -5.55 -0.52
CA ARG A 242 -0.56 -6.36 0.41
C ARG A 242 -1.34 -6.83 1.63
N GLU A 243 -2.13 -5.94 2.25
CA GLU A 243 -2.85 -6.26 3.49
C GLU A 243 -3.90 -7.34 3.25
N ALA A 244 -4.56 -7.34 2.09
CA ALA A 244 -5.50 -8.39 1.73
C ALA A 244 -4.81 -9.77 1.61
N TRP A 245 -3.59 -9.83 1.06
CA TRP A 245 -2.81 -11.07 1.01
C TRP A 245 -2.35 -11.55 2.39
N LEU A 246 -1.88 -10.63 3.25
CA LEU A 246 -1.47 -10.97 4.62
C LEU A 246 -2.65 -11.49 5.45
N ASN A 247 -3.81 -10.83 5.38
CA ASN A 247 -5.02 -11.28 6.08
C ASN A 247 -5.51 -12.63 5.56
N ALA A 248 -5.44 -12.88 4.25
CA ALA A 248 -5.76 -14.18 3.67
C ALA A 248 -4.79 -15.28 4.16
N ALA A 249 -3.50 -14.97 4.27
CA ALA A 249 -2.52 -15.89 4.83
C ALA A 249 -2.82 -16.22 6.30
N PHE A 250 -3.12 -15.20 7.10
CA PHE A 250 -3.44 -15.37 8.53
C PHE A 250 -4.67 -16.27 8.72
N GLU A 251 -5.76 -16.02 7.98
CA GLU A 251 -6.96 -16.87 8.03
C GLU A 251 -6.65 -18.34 7.66
N LEU A 252 -5.78 -18.55 6.68
CA LEU A 252 -5.32 -19.89 6.30
C LEU A 252 -4.48 -20.55 7.42
N MET A 253 -3.58 -19.80 8.06
CA MET A 253 -2.74 -20.29 9.16
C MET A 253 -3.56 -20.66 10.40
N GLU A 254 -4.56 -19.85 10.77
CA GLU A 254 -5.49 -20.12 11.88
C GLU A 254 -6.27 -21.44 11.69
N ASN A 255 -6.38 -21.91 10.45
CA ASN A 255 -7.06 -23.16 10.12
C ASN A 255 -6.10 -24.28 9.71
N GLY A 256 -4.79 -24.08 9.81
CA GLY A 256 -3.76 -25.06 9.49
C GLY A 256 -3.54 -25.32 7.98
N ALA A 257 -4.03 -24.43 7.12
CA ALA A 257 -3.87 -24.46 5.66
C ALA A 257 -2.56 -23.76 5.23
N PHE A 258 -1.43 -24.36 5.61
CA PHE A 258 -0.12 -23.71 5.50
C PHE A 258 0.41 -23.59 4.07
N ARG A 259 -0.04 -24.43 3.12
CA ARG A 259 0.45 -24.35 1.73
C ARG A 259 -0.15 -23.15 1.01
N GLY A 260 -1.45 -22.94 1.20
CA GLY A 260 -2.14 -21.74 0.75
C GLY A 260 -1.55 -20.50 1.40
N ALA A 261 -1.37 -20.53 2.74
CA ALA A 261 -0.80 -19.41 3.48
C ALA A 261 0.60 -19.02 2.99
N ALA A 262 1.48 -19.99 2.79
CA ALA A 262 2.84 -19.76 2.28
C ALA A 262 2.82 -19.02 0.93
N ARG A 263 1.92 -19.40 0.01
CA ARG A 263 1.76 -18.73 -1.29
C ARG A 263 1.31 -17.28 -1.12
N MET A 264 0.36 -17.01 -0.23
CA MET A 264 -0.13 -15.64 -0.01
C MET A 264 0.92 -14.75 0.65
N LEU A 265 1.69 -15.30 1.60
CA LEU A 265 2.83 -14.60 2.22
C LEU A 265 3.94 -14.31 1.21
N ASP A 266 4.22 -15.23 0.27
CA ASP A 266 5.21 -15.02 -0.78
C ASP A 266 4.82 -13.85 -1.71
N ILE A 267 3.54 -13.77 -2.08
CA ILE A 267 2.98 -12.64 -2.83
C ILE A 267 3.11 -11.33 -2.02
N ALA A 268 2.68 -11.32 -0.76
CA ALA A 268 2.76 -10.13 0.10
C ALA A 268 4.21 -9.68 0.33
N ALA A 269 5.13 -10.62 0.49
CA ALA A 269 6.55 -10.35 0.66
C ALA A 269 7.16 -9.78 -0.63
N THR A 270 6.80 -10.33 -1.79
CA THR A 270 7.22 -9.81 -3.10
C THR A 270 6.77 -8.38 -3.30
N LEU A 271 5.51 -8.06 -2.98
CA LEU A 271 4.98 -6.69 -3.03
C LEU A 271 5.75 -5.74 -2.10
N THR A 272 6.01 -6.15 -0.86
CA THR A 272 6.75 -5.35 0.12
C THR A 272 8.16 -5.04 -0.36
N LEU A 273 8.86 -6.04 -0.90
CA LEU A 273 10.21 -5.87 -1.43
C LEU A 273 10.23 -5.02 -2.70
N ALA A 274 9.21 -5.12 -3.57
CA ALA A 274 9.07 -4.28 -4.76
C ALA A 274 8.89 -2.80 -4.41
N GLU A 275 8.18 -2.51 -3.32
CA GLU A 275 8.06 -1.16 -2.74
C GLU A 275 9.36 -0.66 -2.05
N GLY A 276 10.45 -1.45 -2.08
CA GLY A 276 11.69 -1.11 -1.40
C GLY A 276 11.59 -1.17 0.13
N GLN A 277 10.52 -1.74 0.66
CA GLN A 277 10.31 -1.91 2.10
C GLN A 277 10.94 -3.22 2.59
N VAL A 278 11.30 -3.25 3.87
CA VAL A 278 11.76 -4.47 4.55
C VAL A 278 10.55 -5.17 5.15
N LEU A 279 10.54 -6.51 5.13
CA LEU A 279 9.52 -7.29 5.83
C LEU A 279 9.57 -6.97 7.33
N ASP A 280 8.41 -6.70 7.92
CA ASP A 280 8.32 -6.61 9.37
C ASP A 280 8.56 -8.00 10.01
N VAL A 281 8.86 -7.98 11.31
CA VAL A 281 9.21 -9.17 12.08
C VAL A 281 8.05 -10.17 12.19
N ALA A 282 6.80 -9.70 12.19
CA ALA A 282 5.62 -10.56 12.29
C ALA A 282 5.41 -11.32 10.97
N THR A 283 5.44 -10.61 9.84
CA THR A 283 5.37 -11.22 8.50
C THR A 283 6.51 -12.22 8.28
N LEU A 284 7.73 -11.89 8.72
CA LEU A 284 8.87 -12.81 8.63
C LEU A 284 8.67 -14.07 9.48
N PHE A 285 8.15 -13.91 10.70
CA PHE A 285 7.80 -15.02 11.58
C PHE A 285 6.75 -15.93 10.93
N ASP A 286 5.69 -15.36 10.35
CA ASP A 286 4.64 -16.13 9.68
C ASP A 286 5.19 -16.92 8.50
N VAL A 287 6.07 -16.31 7.69
CA VAL A 287 6.76 -17.00 6.59
C VAL A 287 7.58 -18.20 7.09
N LEU A 288 8.30 -18.04 8.20
CA LEU A 288 9.08 -19.15 8.79
C LEU A 288 8.16 -20.23 9.35
N LEU A 289 7.07 -19.85 10.01
CA LEU A 289 6.09 -20.77 10.57
C LEU A 289 5.37 -21.57 9.48
N THR A 290 4.97 -20.93 8.38
CA THR A 290 4.40 -21.64 7.23
C THR A 290 5.42 -22.58 6.60
N THR A 291 6.66 -22.11 6.36
CA THR A 291 7.75 -22.93 5.82
C THR A 291 7.96 -24.19 6.67
N TRP A 292 8.01 -24.03 7.99
CA TRP A 292 8.12 -25.15 8.92
C TRP A 292 6.98 -26.16 8.77
N ASN A 293 5.73 -25.69 8.68
CA ASN A 293 4.57 -26.58 8.60
C ASN A 293 4.29 -27.18 7.22
N SER A 294 4.76 -26.56 6.14
CA SER A 294 4.54 -27.02 4.76
C SER A 294 5.72 -27.79 4.18
N GLU A 295 6.95 -27.40 4.52
CA GLU A 295 8.19 -27.94 3.94
C GLU A 295 9.05 -28.69 4.98
N GLY A 296 8.77 -28.50 6.27
CA GLY A 296 9.41 -29.22 7.38
C GLY A 296 10.59 -28.48 8.03
N ASN A 297 11.13 -29.11 9.09
CA ASN A 297 12.18 -28.54 9.94
C ASN A 297 13.41 -28.07 9.15
N ALA A 298 13.91 -28.89 8.22
CA ALA A 298 15.14 -28.60 7.48
C ALA A 298 15.01 -27.35 6.60
N ALA A 299 13.87 -27.15 5.94
CA ALA A 299 13.61 -25.97 5.11
C ALA A 299 13.54 -24.71 5.98
N CYS A 300 12.88 -24.79 7.14
CA CYS A 300 12.81 -23.69 8.09
C CYS A 300 14.21 -23.31 8.61
N ILE A 301 15.03 -24.29 9.03
CA ILE A 301 16.41 -24.05 9.48
C ILE A 301 17.23 -23.37 8.39
N ALA A 302 17.15 -23.87 7.14
CA ALA A 302 17.89 -23.29 6.02
C ALA A 302 17.50 -21.82 5.79
N LYS A 303 16.21 -21.48 5.93
CA LYS A 303 15.72 -20.11 5.77
C LYS A 303 16.18 -19.20 6.91
N ILE A 304 16.23 -19.70 8.15
CA ILE A 304 16.78 -18.98 9.31
C ILE A 304 18.29 -18.73 9.12
N ASP A 305 19.04 -19.76 8.70
CA ASP A 305 20.47 -19.64 8.44
C ASP A 305 20.75 -18.61 7.33
N ASP A 306 19.92 -18.55 6.28
CA ASP A 306 20.02 -17.52 5.23
C ASP A 306 19.77 -16.10 5.76
N LEU A 307 18.76 -15.92 6.62
CA LEU A 307 18.49 -14.64 7.28
C LEU A 307 19.68 -14.17 8.12
N ILE A 308 20.24 -15.06 8.96
CA ILE A 308 21.43 -14.75 9.77
C ILE A 308 22.61 -14.38 8.87
N SER A 309 22.83 -15.12 7.78
CA SER A 309 23.93 -14.86 6.85
C SER A 309 23.77 -13.52 6.12
N THR A 310 22.54 -13.12 5.82
CA THR A 310 22.21 -11.85 5.16
C THR A 310 22.42 -10.68 6.10
N GLU A 311 21.95 -10.78 7.34
CA GLU A 311 22.19 -9.75 8.37
C GLU A 311 23.68 -9.62 8.70
N ARG A 312 24.42 -10.73 8.76
CA ARG A 312 25.88 -10.70 8.93
C ARG A 312 26.58 -9.94 7.80
N ARG A 313 26.23 -10.23 6.54
CA ARG A 313 26.79 -9.51 5.39
C ARG A 313 26.45 -8.01 5.40
N ARG A 314 25.24 -7.65 5.83
CA ARG A 314 24.81 -6.25 5.98
C ARG A 314 25.61 -5.53 7.06
N ASP A 315 25.81 -6.16 8.21
CA ASP A 315 26.62 -5.60 9.29
C ASP A 315 28.10 -5.44 8.87
N GLU A 316 28.69 -6.46 8.25
CA GLU A 316 30.06 -6.42 7.73
C GLU A 316 30.24 -5.28 6.71
N ALA A 317 29.30 -5.13 5.77
CA ALA A 317 29.32 -4.04 4.78
C ALA A 317 29.20 -2.65 5.44
N ARG A 318 28.32 -2.50 6.42
CA ARG A 318 28.17 -1.26 7.21
C ARG A 318 29.45 -0.94 7.97
N ARG A 319 30.05 -1.92 8.64
CA ARG A 319 31.32 -1.74 9.37
C ARG A 319 32.45 -1.35 8.43
N ALA A 320 32.54 -2.00 7.26
CA ALA A 320 33.52 -1.65 6.24
C ALA A 320 33.37 -0.21 5.73
N ALA A 321 32.12 0.28 5.58
CA ALA A 321 31.86 1.68 5.23
C ALA A 321 32.34 2.67 6.32
N ILE A 322 32.05 2.38 7.59
CA ILE A 322 32.51 3.21 8.73
C ILE A 322 34.05 3.26 8.79
N ILE A 323 34.72 2.12 8.58
CA ILE A 323 36.18 2.04 8.53
C ILE A 323 36.73 2.85 7.34
N ALA A 324 36.07 2.81 6.17
CA ALA A 324 36.48 3.57 4.99
C ALA A 324 36.37 5.10 5.21
N GLU A 325 35.47 5.54 6.09
CA GLU A 325 35.35 6.93 6.54
C GLU A 325 36.36 7.31 7.65
N GLY A 326 37.20 6.37 8.09
CA GLY A 326 38.18 6.59 9.16
C GLY A 326 37.60 6.65 10.56
N LEU A 327 36.36 6.15 10.73
CA LEU A 327 35.65 6.08 12.00
C LEU A 327 35.82 4.69 12.64
N ASP A 328 35.71 4.63 13.97
CA ASP A 328 35.69 3.36 14.69
C ASP A 328 34.30 2.71 14.57
N PRO A 329 34.16 1.51 13.98
CA PRO A 329 32.88 0.81 13.88
C PRO A 329 32.36 0.28 15.24
N GLY A 330 33.15 0.40 16.31
CA GLY A 330 32.83 -0.14 17.62
C GLY A 330 33.01 -1.67 17.67
N PRO A 331 32.66 -2.31 18.80
CA PRO A 331 32.79 -3.76 18.96
C PRO A 331 31.96 -4.51 17.92
N GLU A 332 32.44 -5.69 17.54
CA GLU A 332 31.67 -6.64 16.72
C GLU A 332 30.40 -7.01 17.49
N ARG A 333 29.25 -6.93 16.81
CA ARG A 333 27.96 -7.27 17.41
C ARG A 333 27.60 -8.67 16.99
N ASP A 334 27.14 -9.48 17.94
CA ASP A 334 26.53 -10.75 17.58
C ASP A 334 25.23 -10.50 16.80
N ILE A 335 25.03 -11.24 15.72
CA ILE A 335 23.84 -11.10 14.88
C ILE A 335 22.70 -11.81 15.60
N ARG A 336 21.78 -11.03 16.16
CA ARG A 336 20.64 -11.52 16.93
C ARG A 336 19.38 -11.43 16.10
N LEU A 337 18.64 -12.53 16.03
CA LEU A 337 17.30 -12.50 15.47
C LEU A 337 16.31 -11.96 16.53
N PRO A 338 15.16 -11.43 16.10
CA PRO A 338 14.08 -11.09 17.01
C PRO A 338 13.67 -12.27 17.91
N PRO A 339 13.23 -12.05 19.16
CA PRO A 339 12.99 -13.12 20.14
C PRO A 339 11.99 -14.20 19.70
N ASN A 340 10.93 -13.81 18.99
CA ASN A 340 9.94 -14.75 18.44
C ASN A 340 10.56 -15.67 17.37
N ILE A 341 11.48 -15.15 16.55
CA ILE A 341 12.21 -15.94 15.57
C ILE A 341 13.24 -16.85 16.25
N GLU A 342 13.95 -16.38 17.29
CA GLU A 342 14.85 -17.26 18.07
C GLU A 342 14.08 -18.36 18.81
N LEU A 343 12.88 -18.08 19.31
CA LEU A 343 12.03 -19.11 19.93
C LEU A 343 11.56 -20.15 18.91
N LEU A 344 11.20 -19.71 17.70
CA LEU A 344 10.90 -20.62 16.59
C LEU A 344 12.12 -21.48 16.23
N ASN A 345 13.29 -20.85 16.11
CA ASN A 345 14.56 -21.52 15.85
C ASN A 345 14.89 -22.58 16.91
N LEU A 346 14.74 -22.22 18.20
CA LEU A 346 14.89 -23.13 19.33
C LEU A 346 13.94 -24.31 19.23
N ALA A 347 12.66 -24.07 18.96
CA ALA A 347 11.64 -25.12 18.87
C ALA A 347 11.97 -26.14 17.75
N VAL A 348 12.42 -25.66 16.59
CA VAL A 348 12.81 -26.53 15.48
C VAL A 348 14.07 -27.34 15.83
N HIS A 349 15.09 -26.73 16.44
CA HIS A 349 16.31 -27.44 16.85
C HIS A 349 16.07 -28.45 17.99
N LEU A 350 15.11 -28.20 18.88
CA LEU A 350 14.68 -29.17 19.89
C LEU A 350 14.08 -30.44 19.25
N LEU A 351 13.36 -30.31 18.13
CA LEU A 351 12.81 -31.47 17.41
C LEU A 351 13.89 -32.27 16.69
N GLU A 352 14.92 -31.59 16.16
CA GLU A 352 16.08 -32.21 15.50
C GLU A 352 17.09 -32.78 16.50
N LYS A 353 16.93 -32.50 17.80
CA LYS A 353 17.86 -32.92 18.87
C LYS A 353 19.29 -32.41 18.65
N ASP A 354 19.44 -31.23 18.07
CA ASP A 354 20.73 -30.58 17.89
C ASP A 354 21.10 -29.79 19.16
N GLU A 355 21.69 -30.48 20.14
CA GLU A 355 22.04 -29.90 21.44
C GLU A 355 22.98 -28.68 21.31
N ALA A 356 23.88 -28.69 20.33
CA ALA A 356 24.82 -27.59 20.12
C ALA A 356 24.10 -26.32 19.64
N ARG A 357 23.21 -26.45 18.66
CA ARG A 357 22.41 -25.30 18.18
C ARG A 357 21.36 -24.85 19.20
N VAL A 358 20.79 -25.77 19.98
CA VAL A 358 19.92 -25.42 21.12
C VAL A 358 20.68 -24.57 22.13
N ALA A 359 21.88 -25.00 22.56
CA ALA A 359 22.70 -24.26 23.51
C ALA A 359 23.08 -22.86 22.99
N ALA A 360 23.54 -22.77 21.73
CA ALA A 360 23.88 -21.49 21.11
C ALA A 360 22.68 -20.54 21.00
N THR A 361 21.49 -21.07 20.72
CA THR A 361 20.25 -20.27 20.65
C THR A 361 19.82 -19.77 22.02
N VAL A 362 19.90 -20.62 23.05
CA VAL A 362 19.62 -20.22 24.44
C VAL A 362 20.58 -19.12 24.90
N GLU A 363 21.87 -19.23 24.58
CA GLU A 363 22.87 -18.21 24.94
C GLU A 363 22.55 -16.85 24.31
N ARG A 364 22.21 -16.82 23.01
CA ARG A 364 21.80 -15.57 22.34
C ARG A 364 20.56 -14.96 22.96
N VAL A 365 19.55 -15.78 23.29
CA VAL A 365 18.32 -15.33 23.94
C VAL A 365 18.60 -14.81 25.36
N GLN A 366 19.38 -15.53 26.16
CA GLN A 366 19.77 -15.10 27.51
C GLN A 366 20.51 -13.76 27.45
N SER A 367 21.43 -13.59 26.51
CA SER A 367 22.12 -12.33 26.29
C SER A 367 21.15 -11.20 25.90
N TYR A 368 20.21 -11.45 24.99
CA TYR A 368 19.19 -10.47 24.61
C TYR A 368 18.34 -9.99 25.80
N TYR A 369 17.78 -10.92 26.56
CA TYR A 369 16.95 -10.56 27.72
C TYR A 369 17.79 -9.99 28.87
N GLY A 370 19.05 -10.39 29.02
CA GLY A 370 20.00 -9.79 29.96
C GLY A 370 20.19 -8.30 29.68
N ASP A 371 20.58 -7.96 28.45
CA ASP A 371 20.76 -6.56 28.01
C ASP A 371 19.46 -5.75 28.17
N ARG A 372 18.31 -6.36 27.84
CA ARG A 372 16.99 -5.73 27.99
C ARG A 372 16.62 -5.49 29.46
N LEU A 373 16.86 -6.45 30.34
CA LEU A 373 16.57 -6.33 31.77
C LEU A 373 17.49 -5.30 32.45
N GLU A 374 18.75 -5.20 32.00
CA GLU A 374 19.69 -4.15 32.43
C GLU A 374 19.19 -2.76 32.00
N ALA A 375 18.79 -2.60 30.73
CA ALA A 375 18.24 -1.33 30.23
C ALA A 375 16.93 -0.93 30.94
N ILE A 376 16.04 -1.89 31.24
CA ILE A 376 14.83 -1.63 32.04
C ILE A 376 15.18 -1.21 33.47
N GLY A 377 16.27 -1.74 34.03
CA GLY A 377 16.77 -1.39 35.36
C GLY A 377 17.43 0.00 35.46
N ASP A 378 17.76 0.63 34.33
CA ASP A 378 18.39 1.94 34.26
C ASP A 378 17.40 3.03 33.77
N PRO A 379 16.87 3.88 34.67
CA PRO A 379 15.96 4.95 34.29
C PRO A 379 16.53 5.95 33.28
N THR A 380 17.87 6.01 33.13
CA THR A 380 18.52 6.90 32.15
C THR A 380 18.50 6.34 30.73
N ALA A 381 18.28 5.03 30.58
CA ALA A 381 18.14 4.34 29.30
C ALA A 381 16.68 4.31 28.79
N TRP A 382 15.73 4.80 29.59
CA TRP A 382 14.31 4.75 29.26
C TRP A 382 13.94 5.72 28.13
N PRO A 383 13.04 5.33 27.21
CA PRO A 383 12.46 6.25 26.23
C PRO A 383 11.73 7.43 26.88
N GLU A 384 11.58 8.53 26.15
CA GLU A 384 10.80 9.68 26.62
C GLU A 384 9.34 9.27 26.91
N GLY A 385 8.87 9.59 28.12
CA GLY A 385 7.52 9.23 28.57
C GLY A 385 7.38 7.82 29.15
N PHE A 386 8.43 7.01 29.16
CA PHE A 386 8.42 5.69 29.78
C PHE A 386 8.48 5.80 31.31
N THR A 387 7.53 5.16 31.99
CA THR A 387 7.35 5.28 33.44
C THR A 387 7.91 4.09 34.22
N GLU A 388 8.02 4.22 35.54
CA GLU A 388 8.40 3.10 36.42
C GLU A 388 7.40 1.93 36.33
N ALA A 389 6.11 2.22 36.17
CA ALA A 389 5.09 1.19 35.97
C ALA A 389 5.28 0.44 34.63
N ASP A 390 5.65 1.17 33.57
CA ASP A 390 5.98 0.56 32.27
C ASP A 390 7.24 -0.31 32.39
N ALA A 391 8.24 0.14 33.15
CA ALA A 391 9.46 -0.63 33.43
C ALA A 391 9.16 -1.93 34.20
N GLU A 392 8.31 -1.87 35.24
CA GLU A 392 7.91 -3.06 35.98
C GLU A 392 7.14 -4.07 35.10
N LYS A 393 6.26 -3.58 34.23
CA LYS A 393 5.53 -4.42 33.27
C LYS A 393 6.48 -5.05 32.24
N ALA A 394 7.38 -4.26 31.65
CA ALA A 394 8.37 -4.75 30.69
C ALA A 394 9.33 -5.76 31.33
N ARG A 395 9.69 -5.58 32.61
CA ARG A 395 10.46 -6.56 33.39
C ARG A 395 9.67 -7.86 33.54
N ALA A 396 8.40 -7.77 33.91
CA ALA A 396 7.54 -8.95 34.09
C ALA A 396 7.42 -9.77 32.81
N GLU A 397 7.15 -9.12 31.68
CA GLU A 397 7.11 -9.76 30.36
C GLU A 397 8.45 -10.43 30.02
N SER A 398 9.57 -9.72 30.22
CA SER A 398 10.91 -10.22 29.91
C SER A 398 11.32 -11.44 30.75
N VAL A 399 11.05 -11.40 32.06
CA VAL A 399 11.33 -12.53 32.96
C VAL A 399 10.45 -13.73 32.61
N LEU A 400 9.18 -13.50 32.29
CA LEU A 400 8.23 -14.56 31.93
C LEU A 400 8.66 -15.28 30.64
N GLU A 401 9.00 -14.52 29.60
CA GLU A 401 9.47 -15.06 28.31
C GLU A 401 10.79 -15.80 28.45
N LEU A 402 11.78 -15.21 29.15
CA LEU A 402 13.06 -15.86 29.38
C LEU A 402 12.88 -17.17 30.16
N THR A 403 12.09 -17.15 31.25
CA THR A 403 11.81 -18.36 32.05
C THR A 403 11.21 -19.46 31.18
N TRP A 404 10.22 -19.10 30.36
CA TRP A 404 9.60 -20.04 29.43
C TRP A 404 10.63 -20.68 28.48
N ILE A 405 11.52 -19.87 27.90
CA ILE A 405 12.54 -20.34 26.96
C ILE A 405 13.53 -21.29 27.64
N LEU A 406 14.04 -20.95 28.83
CA LEU A 406 15.00 -21.81 29.55
C LEU A 406 14.39 -23.15 29.95
N VAL A 407 13.14 -23.13 30.40
CA VAL A 407 12.39 -24.33 30.75
C VAL A 407 12.11 -25.21 29.52
N LEU A 408 11.71 -24.61 28.40
CA LEU A 408 11.49 -25.31 27.14
C LEU A 408 12.79 -25.95 26.62
N ALA A 409 13.91 -25.23 26.72
CA ALA A 409 15.23 -25.73 26.36
C ALA A 409 15.78 -26.80 27.33
N GLY A 410 15.13 -27.03 28.48
CA GLY A 410 15.56 -28.00 29.47
C GLY A 410 16.83 -27.58 30.22
N ARG A 411 17.00 -26.27 30.48
CA ARG A 411 18.10 -25.76 31.29
C ARG A 411 18.00 -26.21 32.75
N PRO A 412 19.13 -26.31 33.47
CA PRO A 412 19.14 -26.77 34.86
C PRO A 412 18.40 -25.78 35.79
N SER A 413 17.88 -26.29 36.91
CA SER A 413 17.17 -25.49 37.92
C SER A 413 18.00 -24.33 38.45
N GLU A 414 19.33 -24.47 38.53
CA GLU A 414 20.23 -23.40 38.97
C GLU A 414 20.10 -22.10 38.15
N GLU A 415 19.77 -22.22 36.86
CA GLU A 415 19.52 -21.07 35.97
C GLU A 415 18.06 -20.56 36.06
N ILE A 416 17.11 -21.43 36.41
CA ILE A 416 15.68 -21.14 36.38
C ILE A 416 15.17 -20.63 37.73
N ASP A 417 15.70 -21.13 38.85
CA ASP A 417 15.28 -20.79 40.21
C ASP A 417 15.37 -19.28 40.52
N PRO A 418 16.41 -18.53 40.09
CA PRO A 418 16.44 -17.08 40.27
C PRO A 418 15.30 -16.37 39.54
N LEU A 419 14.99 -16.79 38.31
CA LEU A 419 13.87 -16.23 37.54
C LEU A 419 12.52 -16.60 38.16
N LEU A 420 12.40 -17.80 38.73
CA LEU A 420 11.20 -18.23 39.43
C LEU A 420 10.95 -17.41 40.71
N ALA A 421 12.02 -17.03 41.42
CA ALA A 421 11.94 -16.10 42.55
C ALA A 421 11.50 -14.70 42.10
N ASP A 422 12.04 -14.21 40.98
CA ASP A 422 11.61 -12.95 40.37
C ASP A 422 10.12 -12.99 39.96
N LEU A 423 9.67 -14.08 39.33
CA LEU A 423 8.25 -14.26 38.98
C LEU A 423 7.34 -14.27 40.22
N ALA A 424 7.78 -14.87 41.33
CA ALA A 424 7.03 -14.85 42.58
C ALA A 424 6.90 -13.42 43.14
N ALA A 425 8.00 -12.65 43.17
CA ALA A 425 7.99 -11.26 43.59
C ALA A 425 7.10 -10.37 42.69
N LEU A 426 7.12 -10.61 41.37
CA LEU A 426 6.25 -9.92 40.42
C LEU A 426 4.78 -10.30 40.56
N SER A 427 4.49 -11.55 40.94
CA SER A 427 3.13 -12.02 41.20
C SER A 427 2.53 -11.39 42.47
N GLU A 428 3.34 -11.18 43.51
CA GLU A 428 2.91 -10.43 44.71
C GLU A 428 2.51 -8.99 44.39
N LYS A 429 3.10 -8.39 43.35
CA LYS A 429 2.74 -7.08 42.81
C LYS A 429 1.53 -7.11 41.86
N GLY A 430 0.98 -8.29 41.55
CA GLY A 430 -0.13 -8.45 40.60
C GLY A 430 0.27 -8.30 39.13
N LEU A 431 1.56 -8.31 38.81
CA LEU A 431 2.07 -8.16 37.44
C LEU A 431 2.14 -9.51 36.69
N VAL A 432 2.17 -10.62 37.43
CA VAL A 432 2.22 -11.98 36.87
C VAL A 432 1.19 -12.86 37.56
N ASP A 433 0.46 -13.66 36.78
CA ASP A 433 -0.49 -14.63 37.32
C ASP A 433 0.22 -15.79 38.04
N THR A 434 -0.35 -16.22 39.16
CA THR A 434 0.12 -17.39 39.92
C THR A 434 0.17 -18.67 39.08
N GLY A 435 -0.68 -18.79 38.05
CA GLY A 435 -0.64 -19.88 37.08
C GLY A 435 0.68 -19.99 36.31
N ALA A 436 1.36 -18.87 36.04
CA ALA A 436 2.67 -18.89 35.38
C ALA A 436 3.76 -19.54 36.26
N ILE A 437 3.71 -19.32 37.57
CA ILE A 437 4.63 -19.92 38.54
C ILE A 437 4.36 -21.43 38.64
N GLU A 438 3.09 -21.81 38.79
CA GLU A 438 2.71 -23.23 38.88
C GLU A 438 2.99 -24.00 37.59
N ARG A 439 2.84 -23.35 36.43
CA ARG A 439 3.30 -23.87 35.14
C ARG A 439 4.79 -24.16 35.16
N THR A 440 5.63 -23.18 35.53
CA THR A 440 7.09 -23.36 35.56
C THR A 440 7.52 -24.46 36.52
N ARG A 441 6.92 -24.52 37.71
CA ARG A 441 7.16 -25.61 38.67
C ARG A 441 6.74 -26.97 38.12
N GLY A 442 5.60 -27.03 37.43
CA GLY A 442 5.12 -28.24 36.78
C GLY A 442 6.08 -28.75 35.71
N TRP A 443 6.64 -27.85 34.89
CA TRP A 443 7.68 -28.20 33.92
C TRP A 443 8.93 -28.77 34.58
N LEU A 444 9.46 -28.09 35.60
CA LEU A 444 10.65 -28.55 36.33
C LEU A 444 10.41 -29.93 36.95
N ALA A 445 9.25 -30.14 37.57
CA ALA A 445 8.88 -31.46 38.11
C ALA A 445 8.88 -32.55 37.01
N GLY A 446 8.30 -32.27 35.85
CA GLY A 446 8.28 -33.20 34.72
C GLY A 446 9.68 -33.53 34.21
N ARG A 447 10.55 -32.52 34.07
CA ARG A 447 11.95 -32.68 33.63
C ARG A 447 12.80 -33.50 34.61
N HIS A 448 12.54 -33.39 35.91
CA HIS A 448 13.20 -34.21 36.94
C HIS A 448 12.62 -35.63 37.05
N GLY A 449 11.63 -36.00 36.22
CA GLY A 449 10.97 -37.31 36.28
C GLY A 449 9.90 -37.43 37.37
N ASN A 450 9.53 -36.33 38.06
CA ASN A 450 8.45 -36.29 39.04
C ASN A 450 7.09 -36.10 38.33
N ILE A 451 6.70 -37.08 37.52
CA ILE A 451 5.55 -37.00 36.59
C ILE A 451 4.23 -36.73 37.30
N GLU A 452 4.01 -37.35 38.47
CA GLU A 452 2.78 -37.14 39.25
C GLU A 452 2.68 -35.72 39.81
N GLU A 453 3.80 -35.13 40.24
CA GLU A 453 3.81 -33.72 40.67
C GLU A 453 3.53 -32.79 39.49
N ALA A 454 4.15 -33.06 38.34
CA ALA A 454 3.89 -32.32 37.10
C ALA A 454 2.39 -32.38 36.74
N ARG A 455 1.77 -33.56 36.79
CA ARG A 455 0.33 -33.75 36.56
C ARG A 455 -0.53 -32.93 37.50
N VAL A 456 -0.24 -32.98 38.81
CA VAL A 456 -1.01 -32.24 39.82
C VAL A 456 -0.97 -30.73 39.56
N ARG A 457 0.20 -30.19 39.21
CA ARG A 457 0.38 -28.74 38.96
C ARG A 457 -0.18 -28.29 37.62
N LEU A 458 0.01 -29.08 36.56
CA LEU A 458 -0.30 -28.68 35.18
C LEU A 458 -1.76 -28.95 34.80
N SER A 459 -2.36 -30.04 35.29
CA SER A 459 -3.73 -30.44 34.90
C SER A 459 -4.80 -29.35 35.10
N PRO A 460 -4.76 -28.52 36.17
CA PRO A 460 -5.70 -27.42 36.31
C PRO A 460 -5.55 -26.33 35.23
N LEU A 461 -4.34 -26.17 34.68
CA LEU A 461 -3.98 -25.07 33.76
C LEU A 461 -4.17 -25.43 32.28
N VAL A 462 -4.16 -26.72 31.92
CA VAL A 462 -4.13 -27.15 30.51
C VAL A 462 -5.32 -26.69 29.65
N ARG A 463 -6.40 -26.18 30.26
CA ARG A 463 -7.58 -25.65 29.55
C ARG A 463 -7.39 -24.23 29.05
N THR A 464 -6.60 -23.43 29.76
CA THR A 464 -6.41 -21.99 29.52
C THR A 464 -4.98 -21.65 29.12
N ASP A 465 -4.03 -22.57 29.33
CA ASP A 465 -2.62 -22.35 29.10
C ASP A 465 -2.05 -23.46 28.19
N SER A 466 -1.73 -23.08 26.95
CA SER A 466 -1.15 -23.99 25.96
C SER A 466 0.27 -24.45 26.34
N SER A 467 1.04 -23.58 26.98
CA SER A 467 2.37 -23.88 27.49
C SER A 467 2.33 -24.91 28.64
N ALA A 468 1.32 -24.86 29.50
CA ALA A 468 1.09 -25.90 30.52
C ALA A 468 0.67 -27.24 29.91
N ARG A 469 -0.16 -27.21 28.86
CA ARG A 469 -0.53 -28.43 28.12
C ARG A 469 0.68 -29.04 27.41
N LEU A 470 1.56 -28.22 26.83
CA LEU A 470 2.80 -28.68 26.21
C LEU A 470 3.72 -29.36 27.24
N ALA A 471 3.84 -28.76 28.43
CA ALA A 471 4.57 -29.31 29.56
C ALA A 471 4.11 -30.72 29.92
N LEU A 472 2.79 -30.88 30.01
CA LEU A 472 2.18 -32.14 30.36
C LEU A 472 2.41 -33.17 29.25
N ALA A 473 2.25 -32.78 27.98
CA ALA A 473 2.55 -33.64 26.83
C ALA A 473 3.98 -34.17 26.86
N MET A 474 4.96 -33.28 27.08
CA MET A 474 6.38 -33.66 27.18
C MET A 474 6.67 -34.54 28.39
N SER A 475 6.04 -34.27 29.54
CA SER A 475 6.19 -35.08 30.75
C SER A 475 5.66 -36.49 30.55
N GLU A 476 4.49 -36.63 29.91
CA GLU A 476 3.92 -37.94 29.56
C GLU A 476 4.80 -38.71 28.57
N GLU A 477 5.37 -38.02 27.58
CA GLU A 477 6.29 -38.63 26.61
C GLU A 477 7.55 -39.16 27.31
N MET A 478 8.14 -38.37 28.20
CA MET A 478 9.29 -38.78 29.01
C MET A 478 8.97 -39.97 29.95
N ALA A 479 7.73 -40.07 30.42
CA ALA A 479 7.25 -41.18 31.23
C ALA A 479 6.99 -42.46 30.41
N GLY A 480 7.08 -42.41 29.07
CA GLY A 480 6.72 -43.49 28.17
C GLY A 480 5.22 -43.64 27.91
N ASN A 481 4.39 -42.70 28.39
CA ASN A 481 2.94 -42.71 28.20
C ASN A 481 2.56 -42.06 26.85
N THR A 482 2.97 -42.68 25.75
CA THR A 482 2.81 -42.14 24.39
C THR A 482 1.36 -41.75 24.06
N ASP A 483 0.37 -42.55 24.48
CA ASP A 483 -1.05 -42.26 24.21
C ASP A 483 -1.56 -41.00 24.92
N ALA A 484 -1.05 -40.69 26.11
CA ALA A 484 -1.39 -39.47 26.82
C ALA A 484 -0.69 -38.26 26.17
N ALA A 485 0.61 -38.40 25.87
CA ALA A 485 1.39 -37.37 25.19
C ALA A 485 0.77 -36.98 23.85
N THR A 486 0.49 -37.96 22.98
CA THR A 486 -0.11 -37.74 21.66
C THR A 486 -1.45 -37.02 21.75
N ARG A 487 -2.30 -37.32 22.74
CA ARG A 487 -3.58 -36.60 22.92
C ARG A 487 -3.38 -35.13 23.23
N HIS A 488 -2.44 -34.79 24.11
CA HIS A 488 -2.15 -33.40 24.45
C HIS A 488 -1.53 -32.65 23.26
N TYR A 489 -0.55 -33.24 22.59
CA TYR A 489 0.07 -32.65 21.40
C TYR A 489 -0.93 -32.46 20.25
N ALA A 490 -1.73 -33.49 19.92
CA ALA A 490 -2.71 -33.40 18.85
C ALA A 490 -3.74 -32.30 19.12
N ARG A 491 -4.15 -32.14 20.39
CA ARG A 491 -5.07 -31.07 20.76
C ARG A 491 -4.43 -29.68 20.61
N LEU A 492 -3.16 -29.50 20.95
CA LEU A 492 -2.44 -28.24 20.71
C LEU A 492 -2.32 -27.92 19.21
N ALA A 493 -1.97 -28.91 18.39
CA ALA A 493 -1.87 -28.76 16.94
C ALA A 493 -3.21 -28.37 16.29
N LEU A 494 -4.33 -28.81 16.85
CA LEU A 494 -5.67 -28.48 16.38
C LEU A 494 -6.20 -27.15 16.93
N ASP A 495 -5.92 -26.83 18.20
CA ASP A 495 -6.44 -25.63 18.87
C ASP A 495 -5.68 -24.36 18.47
N GLN A 496 -4.39 -24.48 18.14
CA GLN A 496 -3.50 -23.34 17.88
C GLN A 496 -2.54 -23.63 16.71
N PRO A 497 -3.04 -23.95 15.50
CA PRO A 497 -2.18 -24.28 14.36
C PRO A 497 -1.21 -23.13 14.02
N ASN A 498 -1.66 -21.87 14.10
CA ASN A 498 -0.84 -20.67 13.96
C ASN A 498 0.01 -20.36 15.20
N SER A 499 0.75 -21.34 15.72
CA SER A 499 1.67 -21.06 16.82
C SER A 499 2.87 -21.99 16.80
N ILE A 500 3.97 -21.55 17.43
CA ILE A 500 5.14 -22.39 17.66
C ILE A 500 4.74 -23.65 18.44
N VAL A 501 3.89 -23.51 19.46
CA VAL A 501 3.45 -24.64 20.30
C VAL A 501 2.62 -25.63 19.50
N GLY A 502 1.69 -25.17 18.66
CA GLY A 502 0.89 -26.03 17.79
C GLY A 502 1.73 -26.74 16.74
N SER A 503 2.63 -26.01 16.08
CA SER A 503 3.55 -26.55 15.05
C SER A 503 4.54 -27.56 15.61
N PHE A 504 5.11 -27.26 16.79
CA PHE A 504 5.96 -28.18 17.55
C PHE A 504 5.18 -29.46 17.91
N SER A 505 3.97 -29.28 18.44
CA SER A 505 3.11 -30.39 18.85
C SER A 505 2.71 -31.28 17.67
N ARG A 506 2.42 -30.69 16.50
CA ARG A 506 2.14 -31.44 15.28
C ARG A 506 3.30 -32.36 14.92
N HIS A 507 4.52 -31.83 14.85
CA HIS A 507 5.71 -32.62 14.55
C HIS A 507 5.99 -33.70 15.62
N LYS A 508 5.73 -33.40 16.90
CA LYS A 508 5.81 -34.42 17.97
C LYS A 508 4.84 -35.58 17.75
N VAL A 509 3.61 -35.30 17.33
CA VAL A 509 2.65 -36.36 16.96
C VAL A 509 3.20 -37.20 15.79
N GLU A 510 3.76 -36.56 14.78
CA GLU A 510 4.37 -37.25 13.62
C GLU A 510 5.53 -38.16 14.02
N GLN A 511 6.40 -37.69 14.91
CA GLN A 511 7.53 -38.48 15.44
C GLN A 511 7.06 -39.69 16.24
N ILE A 512 6.03 -39.54 17.08
CA ILE A 512 5.49 -40.63 17.91
C ILE A 512 4.76 -41.67 17.04
N ILE A 513 3.96 -41.23 16.07
CA ILE A 513 3.17 -42.11 15.19
C ILE A 513 4.02 -42.69 14.03
N GLY A 514 5.13 -42.04 13.69
CA GLY A 514 6.01 -42.42 12.59
C GLY A 514 5.44 -42.13 11.21
N LYS A 515 4.47 -41.20 11.10
CA LYS A 515 3.82 -40.82 9.83
C LYS A 515 3.47 -39.33 9.85
N PRO A 516 3.50 -38.65 8.70
CA PRO A 516 3.03 -37.26 8.58
C PRO A 516 1.57 -37.12 9.02
N VAL A 517 1.27 -36.07 9.77
CA VAL A 517 -0.09 -35.70 10.14
C VAL A 517 -0.67 -34.99 8.93
N THR A 518 -1.60 -35.68 8.28
CA THR A 518 -2.36 -35.11 7.16
C THR A 518 -3.23 -33.97 7.69
N ALA A 519 -3.24 -32.86 6.96
CA ALA A 519 -4.18 -31.78 7.17
C ALA A 519 -5.61 -32.34 7.29
N GLY A 520 -6.39 -31.81 8.23
CA GLY A 520 -7.80 -32.16 8.35
C GLY A 520 -8.53 -31.83 7.04
N PRO A 521 -9.67 -32.49 6.72
CA PRO A 521 -10.40 -32.25 5.47
C PRO A 521 -10.74 -30.77 5.23
N HIS A 522 -11.02 -30.02 6.30
CA HIS A 522 -11.29 -28.59 6.23
C HIS A 522 -10.05 -27.77 5.81
N ALA A 523 -8.92 -27.96 6.50
CA ALA A 523 -7.67 -27.28 6.16
C ALA A 523 -7.18 -27.64 4.75
N ALA A 524 -7.32 -28.91 4.35
CA ALA A 524 -7.00 -29.36 3.00
C ALA A 524 -7.87 -28.67 1.93
N ALA A 525 -9.17 -28.49 2.20
CA ALA A 525 -10.06 -27.80 1.28
C ALA A 525 -9.72 -26.30 1.14
N LEU A 526 -9.32 -25.65 2.24
CA LEU A 526 -8.84 -24.26 2.23
C LEU A 526 -7.52 -24.14 1.46
N ASP A 527 -6.57 -25.05 1.70
CA ASP A 527 -5.31 -25.15 0.96
C ASP A 527 -5.56 -25.31 -0.54
N ASP A 528 -6.40 -26.26 -0.93
CA ASP A 528 -6.72 -26.53 -2.33
C ASP A 528 -7.38 -25.32 -3.00
N TYR A 529 -8.27 -24.63 -2.30
CA TYR A 529 -8.89 -23.40 -2.78
C TYR A 529 -7.83 -22.29 -2.98
N ALA A 530 -7.02 -22.03 -1.95
CA ALA A 530 -6.02 -20.97 -1.96
C ALA A 530 -4.89 -21.23 -2.97
N VAL A 531 -4.40 -22.47 -3.12
CA VAL A 531 -3.32 -22.80 -4.08
C VAL A 531 -3.80 -22.67 -5.53
N ASN A 532 -5.06 -22.96 -5.82
CA ASN A 532 -5.61 -22.87 -7.17
C ASN A 532 -6.21 -21.49 -7.48
N PHE A 533 -6.26 -20.58 -6.50
CA PHE A 533 -6.84 -19.26 -6.68
C PHE A 533 -5.99 -18.39 -7.60
N ALA A 534 -6.56 -17.92 -8.71
CA ALA A 534 -5.97 -16.87 -9.55
C ALA A 534 -4.45 -16.96 -9.85
N PRO A 535 -3.91 -18.05 -10.46
CA PRO A 535 -2.47 -18.19 -10.78
C PRO A 535 -1.88 -17.13 -11.74
N TRP A 536 -2.70 -16.19 -12.18
CA TRP A 536 -2.29 -15.07 -13.02
C TRP A 536 -1.71 -13.92 -12.20
N VAL A 537 -1.99 -13.85 -10.89
CA VAL A 537 -1.51 -12.78 -10.01
C VAL A 537 0.01 -12.83 -9.89
N GLU A 538 0.62 -14.00 -9.77
CA GLU A 538 2.08 -14.10 -9.68
C GLU A 538 2.75 -13.60 -10.97
N ARG A 539 2.15 -13.92 -12.13
CA ARG A 539 2.60 -13.34 -13.41
C ARG A 539 2.45 -11.82 -13.44
N PHE A 540 1.48 -11.25 -12.72
CA PHE A 540 1.30 -9.81 -12.63
C PHE A 540 2.49 -9.14 -11.96
N LEU A 541 3.06 -9.80 -10.94
CA LEU A 541 4.23 -9.31 -10.21
C LEU A 541 5.54 -9.56 -10.97
N GLU A 542 5.64 -10.68 -11.68
CA GLU A 542 6.83 -11.04 -12.46
C GLU A 542 6.96 -10.25 -13.78
N ASP A 543 5.84 -10.03 -14.48
CA ASP A 543 5.81 -9.34 -15.78
C ASP A 543 4.61 -8.38 -15.88
N PRO A 544 4.75 -7.13 -15.40
CA PRO A 544 3.69 -6.12 -15.49
C PRO A 544 3.23 -5.83 -16.94
N HIS A 545 4.09 -6.05 -17.94
CA HIS A 545 3.74 -5.83 -19.34
C HIS A 545 2.70 -6.83 -19.87
N ALA A 546 2.52 -7.96 -19.21
CA ALA A 546 1.47 -8.92 -19.54
C ALA A 546 0.06 -8.45 -19.14
N PHE A 547 -0.06 -7.33 -18.39
CA PHE A 547 -1.32 -6.85 -17.83
C PHE A 547 -1.69 -5.44 -18.25
N MET A 548 -0.68 -4.59 -18.44
CA MET A 548 -0.87 -3.22 -18.89
C MET A 548 0.13 -2.87 -19.99
N ALA A 549 -0.37 -2.22 -21.05
CA ALA A 549 0.47 -1.62 -22.07
C ALA A 549 0.30 -0.10 -22.04
N VAL A 550 1.42 0.61 -21.93
CA VAL A 550 1.48 2.06 -22.02
C VAL A 550 2.28 2.43 -23.25
N LYS A 551 1.66 3.22 -24.12
CA LYS A 551 2.32 3.81 -25.29
C LYS A 551 2.20 5.32 -25.19
N VAL A 552 3.33 6.02 -25.28
CA VAL A 552 3.36 7.48 -25.32
C VAL A 552 4.06 7.92 -26.58
N GLU A 553 3.37 8.71 -27.39
CA GLU A 553 3.88 9.21 -28.67
C GLU A 553 3.69 10.72 -28.79
N GLN A 554 4.66 11.39 -29.40
CA GLN A 554 4.49 12.80 -29.75
C GLN A 554 3.55 12.91 -30.94
N VAL A 555 2.46 13.68 -30.81
CA VAL A 555 1.44 13.81 -31.87
C VAL A 555 2.05 14.40 -33.14
N ARG A 556 2.94 15.38 -32.99
CA ARG A 556 3.72 15.97 -34.08
C ARG A 556 5.18 16.06 -33.67
N PRO A 557 6.11 15.39 -34.39
CA PRO A 557 7.52 15.38 -34.02
C PRO A 557 8.16 16.78 -34.13
N ASN A 558 7.70 17.56 -35.10
CA ASN A 558 8.08 18.97 -35.26
C ASN A 558 6.89 19.84 -34.88
N THR A 559 7.13 20.83 -34.03
CA THR A 559 6.12 21.80 -33.59
C THR A 559 6.67 23.20 -33.85
N ASP A 560 5.84 24.10 -34.36
CA ASP A 560 6.21 25.50 -34.52
C ASP A 560 6.46 26.15 -33.14
N LEU A 561 7.19 27.27 -33.11
CA LEU A 561 7.54 27.99 -31.88
C LEU A 561 6.34 28.27 -30.95
N LEU A 562 5.17 28.54 -31.54
CA LEU A 562 3.93 28.83 -30.81
C LEU A 562 2.96 27.64 -30.77
N GLY A 563 3.30 26.53 -31.40
CA GLY A 563 2.45 25.35 -31.42
C GLY A 563 2.42 24.60 -30.09
N ARG A 564 1.36 23.82 -29.87
CA ARG A 564 1.30 22.88 -28.75
C ARG A 564 2.17 21.66 -29.06
N SER A 565 3.08 21.34 -28.13
CA SER A 565 3.70 20.02 -28.13
C SER A 565 2.76 19.10 -27.35
N GLU A 566 2.17 18.16 -28.07
CA GLU A 566 1.18 17.24 -27.53
C GLU A 566 1.75 15.83 -27.47
N LEU A 567 1.47 15.15 -26.36
CA LEU A 567 1.77 13.75 -26.15
C LEU A 567 0.45 12.98 -26.16
N ARG A 568 0.37 11.93 -26.98
CA ARG A 568 -0.72 10.96 -26.99
C ARG A 568 -0.35 9.80 -26.08
N PHE A 569 -1.18 9.57 -25.08
CA PHE A 569 -1.09 8.46 -24.14
C PHE A 569 -2.14 7.43 -24.55
N VAL A 570 -1.69 6.21 -24.88
CA VAL A 570 -2.55 5.05 -25.06
C VAL A 570 -2.24 4.07 -23.95
N LEU A 571 -3.15 3.97 -23.00
CA LEU A 571 -3.11 3.02 -21.90
C LEU A 571 -4.11 1.90 -22.18
N ARG A 572 -3.62 0.67 -22.26
CA ARG A 572 -4.45 -0.51 -22.54
C ARG A 572 -4.39 -1.50 -21.39
N ASN A 573 -5.55 -1.99 -20.98
CA ASN A 573 -5.62 -3.20 -20.16
C ASN A 573 -5.48 -4.43 -21.07
N VAL A 574 -4.33 -5.11 -21.03
CA VAL A 574 -4.09 -6.34 -21.79
C VAL A 574 -4.37 -7.61 -20.97
N SER A 575 -4.72 -7.44 -19.70
CA SER A 575 -5.11 -8.55 -18.83
C SER A 575 -6.48 -9.14 -19.20
N ARG A 576 -6.79 -10.29 -18.61
CA ARG A 576 -8.11 -10.95 -18.73
C ARG A 576 -9.14 -10.42 -17.72
N ARG A 577 -8.77 -9.45 -16.88
CA ARG A 577 -9.61 -8.94 -15.78
C ARG A 577 -9.82 -7.45 -15.92
N THR A 578 -10.89 -6.95 -15.33
CA THR A 578 -11.12 -5.51 -15.20
C THR A 578 -10.15 -4.96 -14.17
N LEU A 579 -9.46 -3.87 -14.48
CA LEU A 579 -8.52 -3.23 -13.57
C LEU A 579 -9.00 -1.81 -13.25
N ALA A 580 -9.02 -1.47 -11.97
CA ALA A 580 -9.32 -0.11 -11.54
C ALA A 580 -8.21 0.86 -11.96
N VAL A 581 -8.59 2.10 -12.24
CA VAL A 581 -7.67 3.20 -12.60
C VAL A 581 -7.78 4.29 -11.54
N GLY A 582 -6.65 4.69 -10.96
CA GLY A 582 -6.66 5.66 -9.87
C GLY A 582 -5.29 5.81 -9.20
N VAL A 583 -5.26 6.51 -8.08
CA VAL A 583 -4.02 6.72 -7.31
C VAL A 583 -3.65 5.46 -6.51
N ALA A 584 -4.63 4.87 -5.84
CA ALA A 584 -4.51 3.66 -5.04
C ALA A 584 -5.16 2.45 -5.77
N ALA A 585 -4.98 2.38 -7.09
CA ALA A 585 -5.52 1.31 -7.92
C ALA A 585 -4.38 0.56 -8.62
N PRO A 586 -4.65 -0.63 -9.21
CA PRO A 586 -3.66 -1.38 -9.99
C PRO A 586 -3.07 -0.56 -11.14
N ILE A 587 -3.91 0.20 -11.86
CA ILE A 587 -3.45 1.11 -12.90
C ILE A 587 -3.29 2.51 -12.31
N LYS A 588 -2.06 2.91 -12.04
CA LYS A 588 -1.73 4.24 -11.51
C LYS A 588 -2.09 5.33 -12.51
N SER A 589 -2.93 6.28 -12.12
CA SER A 589 -3.39 7.35 -13.01
C SER A 589 -2.44 8.55 -13.12
N ARG A 590 -1.28 8.51 -12.45
CA ARG A 590 -0.29 9.59 -12.41
C ARG A 590 0.95 9.23 -13.24
N PHE A 591 1.34 10.16 -14.09
CA PHE A 591 2.52 10.07 -14.94
C PHE A 591 3.43 11.25 -14.66
N LEU A 592 4.72 10.98 -14.47
CA LEU A 592 5.75 11.98 -14.46
C LEU A 592 6.29 12.17 -15.86
N LEU A 593 6.33 13.41 -16.33
CA LEU A 593 7.04 13.79 -17.52
C LEU A 593 8.30 14.56 -17.13
N ALA A 594 9.45 13.96 -17.38
CA ALA A 594 10.75 14.60 -17.22
C ALA A 594 11.27 15.03 -18.61
N PRO A 595 11.15 16.33 -18.98
CA PRO A 595 11.69 16.82 -20.24
C PRO A 595 13.21 16.92 -20.18
N GLN A 596 13.87 16.53 -21.25
CA GLN A 596 15.26 16.86 -21.54
C GLN A 596 15.27 17.82 -22.72
N LEU A 597 15.62 19.07 -22.45
CA LEU A 597 15.64 20.13 -23.45
C LEU A 597 17.07 20.48 -23.83
N LYS A 598 17.34 20.51 -25.14
CA LYS A 598 18.56 21.07 -25.71
C LYS A 598 18.23 22.27 -26.56
N ILE A 599 18.88 23.41 -26.33
CA ILE A 599 18.70 24.63 -27.14
C ILE A 599 20.04 25.01 -27.75
N GLY A 600 20.09 25.17 -29.07
CA GLY A 600 21.32 25.56 -29.77
C GLY A 600 22.49 24.57 -29.57
N GLY A 601 22.18 23.31 -29.25
CA GLY A 601 23.16 22.25 -28.99
C GLY A 601 23.58 22.09 -27.52
N TYR A 602 23.11 22.95 -26.61
CA TYR A 602 23.45 22.89 -25.19
C TYR A 602 22.29 22.36 -24.36
N ASP A 603 22.60 21.56 -23.32
CA ASP A 603 21.60 21.10 -22.36
C ASP A 603 21.08 22.28 -21.53
N TYR A 604 19.76 22.45 -21.50
CA TYR A 604 19.14 23.54 -20.76
C TYR A 604 18.95 23.13 -19.30
N MET A 605 19.81 23.64 -18.41
CA MET A 605 19.82 23.32 -16.97
C MET A 605 18.75 24.07 -16.13
N GLY A 606 17.74 24.67 -16.77
CA GLY A 606 16.69 25.43 -16.08
C GLY A 606 15.36 24.69 -15.92
N LEU A 607 15.31 23.40 -16.26
CA LEU A 607 14.08 22.58 -16.22
C LEU A 607 14.16 21.52 -15.13
N ASP A 608 14.41 21.96 -13.90
CA ASP A 608 14.61 21.03 -12.77
C ASP A 608 13.30 20.44 -12.23
N ARG A 609 12.15 20.85 -12.79
CA ARG A 609 10.83 20.43 -12.29
C ARG A 609 10.10 19.56 -13.31
N PRO A 610 9.94 18.25 -13.06
CA PRO A 610 9.13 17.40 -13.90
C PRO A 610 7.64 17.82 -13.83
N GLU A 611 6.89 17.50 -14.89
CA GLU A 611 5.46 17.75 -14.97
C GLU A 611 4.70 16.51 -14.53
N ILE A 612 3.74 16.65 -13.61
CA ILE A 612 2.84 15.55 -13.25
C ILE A 612 1.58 15.65 -14.11
N LEU A 613 1.28 14.57 -14.83
CA LEU A 613 0.04 14.40 -15.57
C LEU A 613 -0.88 13.42 -14.86
N ARG A 614 -2.18 13.74 -14.88
CA ARG A 614 -3.24 12.87 -14.38
C ARG A 614 -4.12 12.44 -15.54
N ILE A 615 -4.22 11.13 -15.73
CA ILE A 615 -5.05 10.49 -16.75
C ILE A 615 -6.30 9.82 -16.16
N ASP A 616 -6.74 10.23 -14.97
CA ASP A 616 -7.94 9.73 -14.30
C ASP A 616 -9.21 10.21 -15.03
N ARG A 617 -9.52 9.55 -16.16
CA ARG A 617 -10.72 9.76 -16.99
C ARG A 617 -11.69 8.60 -16.90
N ARG A 618 -11.15 7.41 -16.65
CA ARG A 618 -11.89 6.18 -16.47
C ARG A 618 -11.71 5.72 -15.03
N LEU A 619 -12.78 5.21 -14.41
CA LEU A 619 -12.73 4.56 -13.08
C LEU A 619 -12.08 3.16 -13.15
N ARG A 620 -12.16 2.53 -14.33
CA ARG A 620 -11.62 1.20 -14.61
C ARG A 620 -11.36 1.03 -16.11
N LEU A 621 -10.58 0.02 -16.47
CA LEU A 621 -10.46 -0.49 -17.83
C LEU A 621 -10.85 -1.97 -17.85
N SER A 622 -11.79 -2.32 -18.71
CA SER A 622 -12.18 -3.70 -18.99
C SER A 622 -11.08 -4.44 -19.77
N PRO A 623 -11.09 -5.78 -19.83
CA PRO A 623 -10.13 -6.53 -20.65
C PRO A 623 -10.12 -6.06 -22.10
N GLY A 624 -8.94 -5.64 -22.58
CA GLY A 624 -8.75 -5.11 -23.94
C GLY A 624 -9.20 -3.67 -24.15
N GLU A 625 -9.79 -3.01 -23.14
CA GLU A 625 -10.20 -1.61 -23.21
C GLU A 625 -8.97 -0.69 -23.20
N GLU A 626 -9.06 0.41 -23.96
CA GLU A 626 -8.01 1.39 -24.14
C GLU A 626 -8.49 2.78 -23.68
N LEU A 627 -7.62 3.49 -22.98
CA LEU A 627 -7.74 4.91 -22.69
C LEU A 627 -6.75 5.65 -23.58
N ASP A 628 -7.28 6.43 -24.53
CA ASP A 628 -6.53 7.20 -25.50
C ASP A 628 -6.73 8.70 -25.26
N LEU A 629 -5.67 9.39 -24.88
CA LEU A 629 -5.71 10.79 -24.46
C LEU A 629 -4.58 11.58 -25.09
N THR A 630 -4.91 12.77 -25.61
CA THR A 630 -3.92 13.75 -26.05
C THR A 630 -3.76 14.81 -24.97
N MET A 631 -2.53 15.04 -24.53
CA MET A 631 -2.22 15.98 -23.45
C MET A 631 -1.19 17.02 -23.90
N TRP A 632 -1.43 18.27 -23.48
CA TRP A 632 -0.53 19.37 -23.76
C TRP A 632 0.68 19.35 -22.81
N SER A 633 1.82 18.89 -23.34
CA SER A 633 3.05 18.66 -22.57
C SER A 633 3.88 19.92 -22.32
N THR A 634 3.77 20.93 -23.17
CA THR A 634 4.47 22.23 -23.05
C THR A 634 3.62 23.33 -22.40
N ARG A 635 2.71 22.98 -21.49
CA ARG A 635 1.83 23.97 -20.84
C ARG A 635 2.47 24.71 -19.65
N GLY A 636 3.57 24.17 -19.12
CA GLY A 636 4.23 24.66 -17.91
C GLY A 636 5.51 25.45 -18.21
N ALA A 637 6.49 25.34 -17.31
CA ALA A 637 7.78 26.05 -17.41
C ALA A 637 8.53 25.74 -18.72
N LEU A 638 8.40 24.52 -19.24
CA LEU A 638 8.99 24.13 -20.52
C LEU A 638 8.46 24.97 -21.69
N GLY A 639 7.15 25.16 -21.78
CA GLY A 639 6.56 25.98 -22.85
C GLY A 639 7.05 27.41 -22.80
N PHE A 640 7.11 27.97 -21.58
CA PHE A 640 7.65 29.31 -21.38
C PHE A 640 9.12 29.43 -21.81
N ALA A 641 9.97 28.46 -21.44
CA ALA A 641 11.37 28.43 -21.85
C ALA A 641 11.51 28.41 -23.39
N LEU A 642 10.70 27.61 -24.07
CA LEU A 642 10.66 27.54 -25.53
C LEU A 642 10.23 28.88 -26.17
N GLU A 643 9.21 29.55 -25.61
CA GLU A 643 8.74 30.86 -26.09
C GLU A 643 9.78 31.97 -25.93
N THR A 644 10.53 31.95 -24.83
CA THR A 644 11.56 32.98 -24.56
C THR A 644 12.83 32.82 -25.38
N THR A 645 12.96 31.71 -26.13
CA THR A 645 14.16 31.41 -26.92
C THR A 645 13.81 31.12 -28.39
N PRO A 646 13.14 32.05 -29.10
CA PRO A 646 12.55 31.77 -30.41
C PRO A 646 13.57 31.61 -31.55
N ASP A 647 14.79 32.13 -31.36
CA ASP A 647 15.80 32.19 -32.43
C ASP A 647 16.67 30.93 -32.54
N LEU A 648 16.46 29.94 -31.66
CA LEU A 648 17.31 28.74 -31.58
C LEU A 648 16.51 27.46 -31.81
N ASN A 649 17.12 26.52 -32.53
CA ASN A 649 16.57 25.18 -32.65
C ASN A 649 16.60 24.50 -31.27
N ALA A 650 15.43 24.01 -30.85
CA ALA A 650 15.26 23.24 -29.64
C ALA A 650 15.01 21.76 -29.97
N SER A 651 15.68 20.86 -29.26
CA SER A 651 15.40 19.42 -29.27
C SER A 651 14.84 19.03 -27.91
N LEU A 652 13.67 18.41 -27.91
CA LEU A 652 12.96 17.99 -26.71
C LEU A 652 12.84 16.46 -26.72
N ARG A 653 13.27 15.83 -25.62
CA ARG A 653 13.07 14.41 -25.36
C ARG A 653 12.28 14.26 -24.07
N TRP A 654 11.31 13.35 -24.07
CA TRP A 654 10.50 13.06 -22.89
C TRP A 654 10.92 11.72 -22.28
N ARG A 655 11.20 11.72 -20.98
CA ARG A 655 11.14 10.52 -20.17
C ARG A 655 9.80 10.50 -19.46
N VAL A 656 9.04 9.42 -19.63
CA VAL A 656 7.74 9.24 -19.00
C VAL A 656 7.83 8.10 -18.01
N VAL A 657 7.41 8.36 -16.78
CA VAL A 657 7.43 7.37 -15.69
C VAL A 657 6.04 7.30 -15.08
N GLN A 658 5.45 6.11 -15.02
CA GLN A 658 4.21 5.85 -14.30
C GLN A 658 4.54 5.40 -12.87
N GLY A 659 3.67 5.68 -11.91
CA GLY A 659 3.81 5.14 -10.55
C GLY A 659 4.98 5.69 -9.75
N PHE A 660 5.61 6.79 -10.20
CA PHE A 660 6.74 7.43 -9.51
C PHE A 660 6.44 7.83 -8.06
N GLU A 661 7.50 7.83 -7.24
CA GLU A 661 7.49 8.36 -5.88
C GLU A 661 8.48 9.53 -5.76
N PHE A 662 8.17 10.49 -4.88
CA PHE A 662 9.08 11.59 -4.59
C PHE A 662 10.02 11.18 -3.46
N ASN A 663 11.32 11.37 -3.66
CA ASN A 663 12.29 11.18 -2.59
C ASN A 663 12.44 12.45 -1.74
N GLN A 664 13.11 12.33 -0.59
CA GLN A 664 13.28 13.44 0.37
C GLN A 664 14.07 14.61 -0.21
N ASP A 665 14.91 14.37 -1.23
CA ASP A 665 15.71 15.38 -1.91
C ASP A 665 14.94 16.15 -3.00
N GLY A 666 13.64 15.87 -3.16
CA GLY A 666 12.80 16.46 -4.21
C GLY A 666 13.05 15.89 -5.61
N GLY A 667 13.87 14.84 -5.71
CA GLY A 667 13.96 13.96 -6.87
C GLY A 667 12.79 12.98 -6.94
N TYR A 668 12.85 12.09 -7.92
CA TYR A 668 11.85 11.04 -8.10
C TYR A 668 12.52 9.71 -8.38
N ASP A 669 11.94 8.66 -7.82
CA ASP A 669 12.32 7.28 -8.12
C ASP A 669 11.17 6.63 -8.92
N PRO A 670 11.49 5.75 -9.89
CA PRO A 670 10.46 4.91 -10.48
C PRO A 670 9.85 4.07 -9.34
N GLY A 671 8.56 4.23 -9.10
CA GLY A 671 7.87 3.36 -8.16
C GLY A 671 7.64 1.97 -8.74
N PRO A 672 7.18 1.03 -7.90
CA PRO A 672 7.01 -0.38 -8.24
C PRO A 672 6.05 -0.64 -9.41
#